data_AF-A0A953M3U9-F1
#
_entry.id   AF-A0A953M3U9-F1
#
_cell.length_a   1.000
_cell.length_b   1.000
_cell.length_c   1.000
_cell.angle_alpha   90.00
_cell.angle_beta   90.00
_cell.angle_gamma   90.00
#
_symmetry.space_group_name_H-M   'P 1'
#
loop_
_entity.id
_entity.type
_entity.pdbx_description
1 polymer ?
#
loop_
_entity_poly.entity_id
_entity_poly.type
_entity_poly.pdbx_seq_one_letter_code
_entity_poly.pdbx_strand_id
1 'polypeptide(L)'
;MEIVPKKIRIDYSYQRVPTLKRFAQCNKRVRGAMGPFGCLSADTEFLTPSGWKRIDQYEEGDLVAQYVPDKGGLEFVEPLEYFKLPCDEFYHVKNAYSIDQMLSAEHRVLYKRFGGKLAVLTAEELAQKHNSLKDGFHGKFITTFAPPEREGIDLSEAQLRLMVAVIADGHFPAQTRRCSITVRKERKKVRLRKLLAACGLSWEERHYASRPTELLFLFEAPLRQKEFDGAFWHCTPAQLQVIAEEVPHWDGHVDYWGGIIFSTTSWKSADFVQYVYSSVGRRTTIAEVEYKNGAWRKGYRVLAAHATPLTSLRSAPPIERVPSPDGFKYCFTVPSSFFVTRRNYRIVVTGNSGKSSAMLWEIIRRGHEQKPGRDGIRRTRWAVVRNCYDDQTEILTESRGWQLFKDLREGEKVATLKEGKMVFEAPSYYYAARYTGEMIGIGNDSMDLLVTPDHKLYVSRINGRTKGRSEWLFQKAQDIYGRTNYEFTMESGWEGKPPGYPVDFFEFLGFWFAEGYAGIYRYGRDHYRLVVSQKNHTAYTEGLLLKAGLRYGKYQVTNGFQYSIRMNDFTRYLTEELRRFGKSKTKYLPQWIKEAPPEHLRAFLHGYIMGDGKFRGYKKETTRFYTASKSLADDLQEIALKAGYGVIVRKHLNREEYILTLLTNGRMTPQPKQSHWYRQEYDGMVYCVEVSTHIVMVRRGGKPLWCSQTYPQLKDTTIRTVLDWLPPTIFGNHRVADHEYVITGFKDCHIELMFRALDKPEHVSNLLSLELTGGWINEAREVPKPIIDALDGRIDRYPSVRDGGCTWTGLIMDTNPPDEDSWWYKYFELDKPENAELFKQPSGLSPEAENIMTWKEYEQYERDLEEKGESLIIPGLKPDYYTNLAMGKPDDFVRVYVKGQYGFVKEGKPVYEHSWNEDIHVAKETIRPIQGREIILAFDFGLTPACAVCQITPRGYFNVLDELTSDGMGLQQFIKNLLAPLITSKYHGFPLIAVGDPAGEQRAQSDEKSCVDILRQEEFKNIRLARTNALVARIGAVEAFLSRLTDGRPTFQLDPGCRVIRKGFNGGYRYRKIHGSDNKYSPEPEKNFFSHIMNALEYAALHVGDGIRNAARPPRVRRRTYQPASTAGY
;
A
#
# COMPACT_ATOMS: atom_id res chain seq x y z
N MET A 1 35.62 1.43 32.31
CA MET A 1 36.32 1.12 31.05
C MET A 1 35.62 1.86 29.94
N GLU A 2 36.22 2.93 29.40
CA GLU A 2 35.68 3.60 28.23
C GLU A 2 35.87 2.72 26.99
N ILE A 3 34.78 2.37 26.31
CA ILE A 3 34.84 1.59 25.08
C ILE A 3 35.08 2.57 23.93
N VAL A 4 36.34 2.85 23.62
CA VAL A 4 36.72 3.57 22.41
C VAL A 4 36.35 2.71 21.19
N PRO A 5 35.51 3.18 20.24
CA PRO A 5 35.14 2.39 19.08
C PRO A 5 36.35 2.08 18.20
N LYS A 6 36.59 0.80 17.90
CA LYS A 6 37.60 0.40 16.90
C LYS A 6 37.11 0.80 15.51
N LYS A 7 37.77 1.79 14.89
CA LYS A 7 37.50 2.25 13.52
C LYS A 7 37.52 1.09 12.52
N ILE A 8 36.51 1.01 11.64
CA ILE A 8 36.31 -0.09 10.69
C ILE A 8 36.98 0.22 9.34
N ARG A 9 37.51 -0.82 8.68
CA ARG A 9 38.03 -0.81 7.30
C ARG A 9 37.17 -1.76 6.45
N ILE A 10 36.85 -1.36 5.21
CA ILE A 10 36.12 -2.17 4.23
C ILE A 10 36.99 -2.34 2.99
N ASP A 11 37.06 -3.56 2.46
CA ASP A 11 37.61 -3.84 1.13
C ASP A 11 36.45 -4.32 0.22
N TYR A 12 36.31 -3.73 -0.97
CA TYR A 12 35.15 -3.94 -1.86
C TYR A 12 35.45 -4.95 -2.98
N SER A 13 34.64 -6.01 -3.12
CA SER A 13 34.73 -6.96 -4.24
C SER A 13 33.49 -6.88 -5.14
N TYR A 14 33.71 -6.64 -6.44
CA TYR A 14 32.65 -6.48 -7.45
C TYR A 14 32.69 -7.58 -8.53
N GLN A 15 33.36 -8.70 -8.27
CA GLN A 15 33.65 -9.72 -9.30
C GLN A 15 32.39 -10.34 -9.94
N ARG A 16 31.32 -10.53 -9.15
CA ARG A 16 30.06 -11.17 -9.55
C ARG A 16 28.88 -10.22 -9.75
N VAL A 17 29.14 -8.93 -9.94
CA VAL A 17 28.09 -7.95 -10.31
C VAL A 17 28.62 -6.96 -11.36
N PRO A 18 29.05 -7.41 -12.55
CA PRO A 18 29.70 -6.58 -13.58
C PRO A 18 28.99 -5.26 -13.93
N THR A 19 27.68 -5.15 -13.82
CA THR A 19 26.91 -3.91 -14.02
C THR A 19 27.08 -2.96 -12.84
N LEU A 20 26.99 -3.46 -11.60
CA LEU A 20 27.32 -2.66 -10.42
C LEU A 20 28.83 -2.35 -10.33
N LYS A 21 29.69 -3.22 -10.86
CA LYS A 21 31.14 -2.97 -11.03
C LYS A 21 31.37 -1.82 -12.01
N ARG A 22 30.76 -1.88 -13.19
CA ARG A 22 30.82 -0.81 -14.20
C ARG A 22 30.21 0.48 -13.67
N PHE A 23 29.09 0.40 -12.94
CA PHE A 23 28.45 1.52 -12.24
C PHE A 23 29.42 2.18 -11.25
N ALA A 24 30.09 1.39 -10.40
CA ALA A 24 31.05 1.86 -9.41
C ALA A 24 32.34 2.41 -10.05
N GLN A 25 32.90 1.73 -11.05
CA GLN A 25 34.08 2.17 -11.78
C GLN A 25 33.81 3.41 -12.65
N CYS A 26 32.56 3.62 -13.06
CA CYS A 26 32.14 4.82 -13.76
C CYS A 26 32.08 6.02 -12.83
N ASN A 27 32.81 7.08 -13.19
CA ASN A 27 32.81 8.36 -12.49
C ASN A 27 31.95 9.43 -13.20
N LYS A 28 31.07 9.03 -14.13
CA LYS A 28 30.09 9.95 -14.74
C LYS A 28 29.12 10.49 -13.69
N ARG A 29 28.63 11.71 -13.95
CA ARG A 29 27.87 12.53 -13.00
C ARG A 29 26.48 11.97 -12.71
N VAL A 30 25.78 11.40 -13.70
CA VAL A 30 24.44 10.80 -13.51
C VAL A 30 24.48 9.32 -13.86
N ARG A 31 24.09 8.44 -12.92
CA ARG A 31 24.20 6.97 -13.06
C ARG A 31 22.92 6.24 -12.63
N GLY A 32 22.42 5.30 -13.44
CA GLY A 32 21.20 4.51 -13.16
C GLY A 32 21.38 2.97 -13.19
N ALA A 33 20.53 2.21 -12.48
CA ALA A 33 20.51 0.73 -12.38
C ALA A 33 19.07 0.12 -12.32
N MET A 34 18.85 -1.18 -12.66
CA MET A 34 17.50 -1.69 -13.07
C MET A 34 17.18 -3.24 -12.87
N GLY A 35 16.25 -3.72 -11.97
CA GLY A 35 15.82 -5.18 -11.78
C GLY A 35 14.89 -5.68 -10.58
N PRO A 36 14.49 -6.99 -10.38
CA PRO A 36 13.34 -7.53 -9.50
C PRO A 36 13.56 -8.71 -8.42
N PHE A 37 12.63 -9.01 -7.42
CA PHE A 37 12.77 -9.97 -6.21
C PHE A 37 11.46 -10.55 -5.45
N GLY A 38 11.47 -11.63 -4.58
CA GLY A 38 10.33 -12.15 -3.66
C GLY A 38 10.53 -13.40 -2.67
N CYS A 39 9.59 -13.96 -1.82
CA CYS A 39 9.88 -14.83 -0.58
C CYS A 39 9.43 -16.37 -0.34
N LEU A 40 8.57 -16.79 0.65
CA LEU A 40 8.34 -18.17 1.31
C LEU A 40 7.44 -19.25 0.62
N SER A 41 7.23 -20.50 1.13
CA SER A 41 6.28 -21.52 0.56
C SER A 41 4.81 -21.52 1.04
N ALA A 42 3.91 -22.08 0.21
CA ALA A 42 2.45 -22.20 0.43
C ALA A 42 2.00 -23.02 1.65
N ASP A 43 2.77 -24.03 2.03
CA ASP A 43 2.45 -24.96 3.12
C ASP A 43 3.02 -24.51 4.49
N THR A 44 3.64 -23.33 4.51
CA THR A 44 3.98 -22.62 5.74
C THR A 44 2.69 -22.11 6.42
N GLU A 45 2.56 -22.31 7.72
CA GLU A 45 1.50 -21.76 8.56
C GLU A 45 1.97 -20.47 9.25
N PHE A 46 1.04 -19.57 9.52
CA PHE A 46 1.19 -18.42 10.40
C PHE A 46 0.24 -18.55 11.60
N LEU A 47 0.60 -17.94 12.72
CA LEU A 47 -0.24 -17.97 13.93
C LEU A 47 -1.23 -16.79 13.90
N THR A 48 -2.49 -17.08 14.17
CA THR A 48 -3.59 -16.12 14.39
C THR A 48 -4.02 -16.13 15.86
N PRO A 49 -4.89 -15.21 16.33
CA PRO A 49 -5.34 -15.17 17.72
C PRO A 49 -6.02 -16.46 18.19
N SER A 50 -6.56 -17.28 17.28
CA SER A 50 -7.39 -18.46 17.56
C SER A 50 -6.79 -19.80 17.09
N GLY A 51 -5.58 -19.79 16.50
CA GLY A 51 -4.89 -21.01 16.07
C GLY A 51 -3.88 -20.76 14.95
N TRP A 52 -3.37 -21.82 14.33
CA TRP A 52 -2.52 -21.73 13.13
C TRP A 52 -3.38 -21.79 11.86
N LYS A 53 -3.04 -20.97 10.86
CA LYS A 53 -3.66 -20.96 9.52
C LYS A 53 -2.56 -21.09 8.46
N ARG A 54 -2.81 -21.79 7.35
CA ARG A 54 -1.83 -21.87 6.25
C ARG A 54 -1.71 -20.52 5.53
N ILE A 55 -0.50 -20.16 5.10
CA ILE A 55 -0.21 -18.88 4.47
C ILE A 55 -0.96 -18.68 3.14
N ASP A 56 -1.17 -19.74 2.37
CA ASP A 56 -1.98 -19.73 1.14
C ASP A 56 -3.49 -19.61 1.40
N GLN A 57 -3.92 -19.78 2.66
CA GLN A 57 -5.29 -19.65 3.15
C GLN A 57 -5.53 -18.33 3.90
N TYR A 58 -4.59 -17.37 3.81
CA TYR A 58 -4.80 -16.01 4.33
C TYR A 58 -6.02 -15.34 3.66
N GLU A 59 -6.88 -14.76 4.49
CA GLU A 59 -8.06 -13.98 4.12
C GLU A 59 -7.91 -12.55 4.67
N GLU A 60 -8.43 -11.56 3.95
CA GLU A 60 -8.35 -10.15 4.35
C GLU A 60 -9.04 -9.94 5.71
N GLY A 61 -8.30 -9.37 6.68
CA GLY A 61 -8.72 -9.27 8.08
C GLY A 61 -8.18 -10.35 9.03
N ASP A 62 -7.47 -11.39 8.55
CA ASP A 62 -6.73 -12.30 9.42
C ASP A 62 -5.59 -11.55 10.14
N LEU A 63 -5.55 -11.62 11.48
CA LEU A 63 -4.41 -11.11 12.24
C LEU A 63 -3.25 -12.11 12.25
N VAL A 64 -2.05 -11.63 11.93
CA VAL A 64 -0.79 -12.37 11.89
C VAL A 64 0.04 -12.10 13.16
N ALA A 65 0.59 -13.15 13.74
CA ALA A 65 1.55 -13.07 14.84
C ALA A 65 2.91 -12.49 14.40
N GLN A 66 3.15 -11.21 14.69
CA GLN A 66 4.49 -10.63 14.59
C GLN A 66 5.34 -10.92 15.83
N TYR A 67 6.66 -11.02 15.64
CA TYR A 67 7.66 -11.20 16.70
C TYR A 67 8.42 -9.91 16.93
N VAL A 68 8.24 -9.29 18.09
CA VAL A 68 8.89 -8.02 18.44
C VAL A 68 10.25 -8.28 19.10
N PRO A 69 11.39 -8.01 18.43
CA PRO A 69 12.68 -8.51 18.89
C PRO A 69 13.15 -7.91 20.21
N ASP A 70 12.82 -6.64 20.47
CA ASP A 70 13.22 -5.90 21.67
C ASP A 70 12.45 -6.35 22.93
N LYS A 71 11.20 -6.81 22.74
CA LYS A 71 10.35 -7.36 23.83
C LYS A 71 10.50 -8.88 23.98
N GLY A 72 10.97 -9.58 22.94
CA GLY A 72 10.94 -11.04 22.84
C GLY A 72 9.53 -11.65 22.75
N GLY A 73 8.51 -10.80 22.59
CA GLY A 73 7.10 -11.13 22.67
C GLY A 73 6.39 -11.11 21.32
N LEU A 74 5.17 -11.63 21.34
CA LEU A 74 4.28 -11.78 20.19
C LEU A 74 3.16 -10.75 20.25
N GLU A 75 2.93 -10.08 19.13
CA GLU A 75 1.79 -9.18 18.95
C GLU A 75 0.99 -9.64 17.72
N PHE A 76 -0.34 -9.69 17.84
CA PHE A 76 -1.21 -9.97 16.68
C PHE A 76 -1.52 -8.65 15.98
N VAL A 77 -1.20 -8.58 14.69
CA VAL A 77 -1.34 -7.40 13.86
C VAL A 77 -1.95 -7.78 12.52
N GLU A 78 -2.71 -6.87 11.92
CA GLU A 78 -3.06 -7.01 10.51
C GLU A 78 -1.76 -6.89 9.69
N PRO A 79 -1.47 -7.81 8.75
CA PRO A 79 -0.25 -7.72 7.95
C PRO A 79 -0.38 -6.54 6.98
N LEU A 80 0.67 -5.72 6.91
CA LEU A 80 0.73 -4.52 6.07
C LEU A 80 0.56 -4.86 4.58
N GLU A 81 1.12 -5.99 4.15
CA GLU A 81 0.94 -6.58 2.82
C GLU A 81 1.01 -8.11 2.90
N TYR A 82 0.29 -8.80 2.02
CA TYR A 82 0.40 -10.24 1.78
C TYR A 82 0.71 -10.47 0.30
N PHE A 83 1.79 -11.21 0.02
CA PHE A 83 2.24 -11.51 -1.33
C PHE A 83 1.92 -12.95 -1.72
N LYS A 84 1.54 -13.15 -2.99
CA LYS A 84 1.57 -14.43 -3.71
C LYS A 84 2.21 -14.22 -5.08
N LEU A 85 3.46 -14.66 -5.22
CA LEU A 85 4.32 -14.52 -6.41
C LEU A 85 4.73 -15.92 -6.89
N PRO A 86 5.21 -16.15 -8.12
CA PRO A 86 5.72 -17.46 -8.52
C PRO A 86 7.01 -17.85 -7.81
N CYS A 87 7.21 -19.15 -7.63
CA CYS A 87 8.46 -19.74 -7.17
C CYS A 87 8.51 -21.21 -7.55
N ASP A 88 9.63 -21.66 -8.11
CA ASP A 88 9.75 -23.01 -8.65
C ASP A 88 10.50 -23.96 -7.70
N GLU A 89 11.34 -23.42 -6.83
CA GLU A 89 12.09 -24.17 -5.81
C GLU A 89 12.41 -23.33 -4.57
N PHE A 90 12.57 -24.02 -3.44
CA PHE A 90 12.92 -23.47 -2.13
C PHE A 90 14.15 -24.16 -1.57
N TYR A 91 14.94 -23.46 -0.75
CA TYR A 91 15.89 -24.07 0.17
C TYR A 91 15.12 -24.71 1.34
N HIS A 92 15.20 -26.04 1.51
CA HIS A 92 14.57 -26.77 2.61
C HIS A 92 15.43 -26.71 3.87
N VAL A 93 15.22 -25.66 4.65
CA VAL A 93 15.91 -25.46 5.93
C VAL A 93 15.28 -26.36 6.99
N LYS A 94 15.91 -27.49 7.33
CA LYS A 94 15.38 -28.46 8.30
C LYS A 94 16.42 -28.93 9.31
N ASN A 95 15.95 -29.34 10.49
CA ASN A 95 16.67 -30.27 11.36
C ASN A 95 15.72 -31.35 11.88
N ALA A 96 16.26 -32.40 12.51
CA ALA A 96 15.47 -33.57 12.91
C ALA A 96 14.23 -33.24 13.76
N TYR A 97 14.30 -32.22 14.63
CA TYR A 97 13.37 -32.07 15.76
C TYR A 97 12.80 -30.68 16.02
N SER A 98 13.11 -29.63 15.24
CA SER A 98 12.76 -28.25 15.66
C SER A 98 12.70 -27.16 14.59
N ILE A 99 13.36 -27.31 13.45
CA ILE A 99 13.28 -26.38 12.32
C ILE A 99 12.80 -27.15 11.11
N ASP A 100 11.81 -26.60 10.40
CA ASP A 100 11.45 -26.95 9.04
C ASP A 100 10.88 -25.67 8.40
N GLN A 101 11.51 -25.19 7.33
CA GLN A 101 11.10 -24.02 6.56
C GLN A 101 11.48 -24.22 5.09
N MET A 102 10.69 -23.65 4.19
CA MET A 102 10.95 -23.63 2.75
C MET A 102 11.10 -22.17 2.32
N LEU A 103 12.33 -21.78 2.01
CA LEU A 103 12.72 -20.38 1.89
C LEU A 103 13.32 -20.11 0.50
N SER A 104 12.89 -19.06 -0.20
CA SER A 104 13.58 -18.68 -1.43
C SER A 104 14.96 -18.12 -1.11
N ALA A 105 15.86 -18.09 -2.10
CA ALA A 105 17.24 -17.65 -1.94
C ALA A 105 17.38 -16.32 -1.20
N GLU A 106 16.54 -15.34 -1.55
CA GLU A 106 16.57 -13.97 -1.04
C GLU A 106 15.87 -13.76 0.33
N HIS A 107 15.25 -14.80 0.90
CA HIS A 107 14.46 -14.71 2.13
C HIS A 107 15.30 -14.43 3.38
N ARG A 108 14.98 -13.41 4.19
CA ARG A 108 15.72 -13.07 5.43
C ARG A 108 15.39 -14.02 6.58
N VAL A 109 16.42 -14.56 7.22
CA VAL A 109 16.31 -15.51 8.34
C VAL A 109 16.88 -14.91 9.63
N LEU A 110 16.07 -14.87 10.69
CA LEU A 110 16.44 -14.31 11.98
C LEU A 110 17.11 -15.36 12.88
N TYR A 111 18.28 -15.04 13.44
CA TYR A 111 19.00 -15.90 14.37
C TYR A 111 19.73 -15.09 15.46
N LYS A 112 20.10 -15.75 16.56
CA LYS A 112 21.02 -15.22 17.58
C LYS A 112 22.43 -15.73 17.31
N ARG A 113 23.40 -14.82 17.31
CA ARG A 113 24.83 -15.12 17.29
C ARG A 113 25.30 -15.69 18.63
N PHE A 114 26.50 -16.26 18.64
CA PHE A 114 27.23 -16.53 19.88
C PHE A 114 27.35 -15.23 20.69
N GLY A 115 26.99 -15.25 21.98
CA GLY A 115 26.83 -14.04 22.80
C GLY A 115 25.42 -13.40 22.78
N GLY A 116 24.42 -14.03 22.15
CA GLY A 116 22.99 -13.71 22.33
C GLY A 116 22.42 -12.55 21.51
N LYS A 117 23.27 -11.75 20.85
CA LYS A 117 22.81 -10.68 19.93
C LYS A 117 22.09 -11.26 18.71
N LEU A 118 21.00 -10.62 18.31
CA LEU A 118 20.28 -10.94 17.08
C LEU A 118 21.09 -10.55 15.83
N ALA A 119 20.85 -11.28 14.75
CA ALA A 119 21.42 -11.05 13.43
C ALA A 119 20.51 -11.68 12.36
N VAL A 120 20.70 -11.23 11.12
CA VAL A 120 19.96 -11.71 9.95
C VAL A 120 20.96 -12.11 8.85
N LEU A 121 20.54 -13.04 7.99
CA LEU A 121 21.21 -13.46 6.76
C LEU A 121 20.13 -13.96 5.77
N THR A 122 20.46 -14.18 4.50
CA THR A 122 19.50 -14.79 3.55
C THR A 122 19.43 -16.31 3.70
N ALA A 123 18.37 -16.95 3.20
CA ALA A 123 18.26 -18.41 3.23
C ALA A 123 19.33 -19.10 2.38
N GLU A 124 19.78 -18.45 1.31
CA GLU A 124 20.92 -18.90 0.52
C GLU A 124 22.24 -18.81 1.32
N GLU A 125 22.52 -17.67 1.97
CA GLU A 125 23.65 -17.56 2.89
C GLU A 125 23.59 -18.57 4.04
N LEU A 126 22.37 -18.94 4.47
CA LEU A 126 22.17 -19.97 5.49
C LEU A 126 22.52 -21.36 4.96
N ALA A 127 22.00 -21.72 3.79
CA ALA A 127 22.27 -22.99 3.13
C ALA A 127 23.77 -23.21 2.99
N GLN A 128 24.48 -22.18 2.54
CA GLN A 128 25.92 -22.23 2.28
C GLN A 128 26.72 -22.37 3.57
N LYS A 129 26.45 -21.51 4.58
CA LYS A 129 27.12 -21.59 5.89
C LYS A 129 26.75 -22.86 6.67
N HIS A 130 25.61 -23.47 6.40
CA HIS A 130 25.25 -24.75 6.99
C HIS A 130 25.96 -25.91 6.29
N ASN A 131 25.91 -25.96 4.95
CA ASN A 131 26.48 -27.05 4.16
C ASN A 131 28.01 -27.08 4.18
N SER A 132 28.67 -25.92 4.32
CA SER A 132 30.14 -25.83 4.40
C SER A 132 30.71 -26.10 5.79
N LEU A 133 29.93 -25.91 6.85
CA LEU A 133 30.39 -26.20 8.20
C LEU A 133 30.21 -27.70 8.47
N LYS A 134 31.31 -28.39 8.81
CA LYS A 134 31.33 -29.80 9.22
C LYS A 134 30.27 -30.17 10.28
N ASP A 135 30.04 -29.26 11.22
CA ASP A 135 29.04 -29.42 12.30
C ASP A 135 27.72 -28.69 11.99
N GLY A 136 27.55 -28.08 10.81
CA GLY A 136 26.39 -27.28 10.42
C GLY A 136 26.31 -25.89 11.09
N PHE A 137 25.44 -25.02 10.56
CA PHE A 137 25.32 -23.63 11.03
C PHE A 137 25.01 -23.50 12.53
N HIS A 138 25.95 -22.86 13.26
CA HIS A 138 25.93 -22.71 14.72
C HIS A 138 24.97 -21.62 15.25
N GLY A 139 24.41 -20.77 14.38
CA GLY A 139 23.47 -19.73 14.78
C GLY A 139 22.21 -20.30 15.45
N LYS A 140 21.65 -19.53 16.39
CA LYS A 140 20.55 -19.97 17.25
C LYS A 140 19.21 -19.35 16.83
N PHE A 141 18.39 -20.13 16.15
CA PHE A 141 17.05 -19.78 15.69
C PHE A 141 16.08 -19.66 16.87
N ILE A 142 15.09 -18.80 16.71
CA ILE A 142 14.07 -18.53 17.72
C ILE A 142 12.86 -19.41 17.42
N THR A 143 12.49 -20.25 18.40
CA THR A 143 11.44 -21.28 18.26
C THR A 143 10.32 -21.16 19.30
N THR A 144 10.31 -20.04 20.02
CA THR A 144 9.39 -19.73 21.13
C THR A 144 9.18 -18.21 21.20
N PHE A 145 8.11 -17.78 21.87
CA PHE A 145 7.70 -16.39 21.95
C PHE A 145 6.97 -16.15 23.27
N ALA A 146 7.02 -14.95 23.85
CA ALA A 146 6.10 -14.63 24.95
C ALA A 146 4.70 -14.30 24.37
N PRO A 147 3.59 -14.87 24.89
CA PRO A 147 2.24 -14.57 24.41
C PRO A 147 1.82 -13.14 24.80
N PRO A 148 0.93 -12.49 24.04
CA PRO A 148 0.35 -11.21 24.43
C PRO A 148 -0.59 -11.37 25.62
N GLU A 149 -0.81 -10.27 26.34
CA GLU A 149 -1.88 -10.18 27.34
C GLU A 149 -3.26 -10.34 26.69
N ARG A 150 -4.20 -10.95 27.41
CA ARG A 150 -5.58 -11.25 26.97
C ARG A 150 -6.54 -11.13 28.15
N GLU A 151 -7.84 -11.11 27.89
CA GLU A 151 -8.89 -11.10 28.92
C GLU A 151 -8.88 -12.36 29.80
N GLY A 152 -8.44 -13.49 29.25
CA GLY A 152 -8.45 -14.78 29.95
C GLY A 152 -9.75 -15.55 29.82
N ILE A 153 -9.80 -16.72 30.45
CA ILE A 153 -11.03 -17.49 30.66
C ILE A 153 -11.52 -17.32 32.10
N ASP A 154 -12.84 -17.25 32.31
CA ASP A 154 -13.47 -17.16 33.64
C ASP A 154 -13.41 -18.51 34.39
N LEU A 155 -12.20 -18.87 34.82
CA LEU A 155 -11.90 -20.00 35.68
C LEU A 155 -10.81 -19.60 36.69
N SER A 156 -11.02 -19.92 37.96
CA SER A 156 -9.96 -19.86 38.97
C SER A 156 -8.83 -20.84 38.62
N GLU A 157 -7.62 -20.63 39.17
CA GLU A 157 -6.49 -21.55 38.95
C GLU A 157 -6.85 -23.00 39.27
N ALA A 158 -7.53 -23.25 40.40
CA ALA A 158 -7.95 -24.59 40.80
C ALA A 158 -8.91 -25.22 39.77
N GLN A 159 -9.89 -24.46 39.28
CA GLN A 159 -10.83 -24.91 38.25
C GLN A 159 -10.14 -25.14 36.91
N LEU A 160 -9.16 -24.30 36.53
CA LEU A 160 -8.39 -24.46 35.31
C LEU A 160 -7.52 -25.72 35.37
N ARG A 161 -6.85 -25.99 36.50
CA ARG A 161 -6.12 -27.24 36.74
C ARG A 161 -7.05 -28.47 36.73
N LEU A 162 -8.25 -28.36 37.29
CA LEU A 162 -9.28 -29.40 37.19
C LEU A 162 -9.75 -29.60 35.75
N MET A 163 -9.88 -28.55 34.94
CA MET A 163 -10.24 -28.67 33.52
C MET A 163 -9.17 -29.41 32.70
N VAL A 164 -7.88 -29.26 33.01
CA VAL A 164 -6.82 -30.10 32.41
C VAL A 164 -7.04 -31.58 32.73
N ALA A 165 -7.42 -31.92 33.96
CA ALA A 165 -7.76 -33.29 34.37
C ALA A 165 -9.00 -33.83 33.64
N VAL A 166 -10.05 -33.00 33.49
CA VAL A 166 -11.28 -33.33 32.77
C VAL A 166 -11.02 -33.55 31.28
N ILE A 167 -10.21 -32.70 30.63
CA ILE A 167 -9.87 -32.83 29.21
C ILE A 167 -9.04 -34.09 28.94
N ALA A 168 -8.13 -34.46 29.85
CA ALA A 168 -7.42 -35.74 29.83
C ALA A 168 -8.36 -36.93 30.13
N ASP A 169 -8.54 -37.29 31.40
CA ASP A 169 -9.16 -38.55 31.84
C ASP A 169 -10.70 -38.52 31.99
N GLY A 170 -11.35 -37.36 31.77
CA GLY A 170 -12.79 -37.20 31.99
C GLY A 170 -13.71 -37.82 30.94
N HIS A 171 -14.92 -38.18 31.37
CA HIS A 171 -16.01 -38.64 30.53
C HIS A 171 -17.33 -37.96 30.95
N PHE A 172 -18.15 -37.56 29.98
CA PHE A 172 -19.46 -36.96 30.21
C PHE A 172 -20.54 -37.94 29.73
N PRO A 173 -21.18 -38.72 30.63
CA PRO A 173 -22.15 -39.76 30.25
C PRO A 173 -23.49 -39.20 29.76
N ALA A 174 -23.72 -37.88 29.85
CA ALA A 174 -24.94 -37.21 29.43
C ALA A 174 -24.65 -35.80 28.88
N GLN A 175 -25.70 -35.08 28.47
CA GLN A 175 -25.64 -33.65 28.11
C GLN A 175 -25.64 -32.72 29.35
N THR A 176 -24.99 -33.12 30.43
CA THR A 176 -24.84 -32.33 31.67
C THR A 176 -23.37 -32.03 31.94
N ARG A 177 -23.07 -31.21 32.97
CA ARG A 177 -21.70 -30.99 33.47
C ARG A 177 -21.21 -32.12 34.39
N ARG A 178 -22.05 -33.12 34.69
CA ARG A 178 -21.67 -34.31 35.45
C ARG A 178 -20.57 -35.08 34.72
N CYS A 179 -19.38 -35.07 35.27
CA CYS A 179 -18.19 -35.70 34.74
C CYS A 179 -17.79 -36.90 35.62
N SER A 180 -17.40 -38.00 34.98
CA SER A 180 -16.69 -39.09 35.63
C SER A 180 -15.23 -39.13 35.20
N ILE A 181 -14.32 -39.28 36.16
CA ILE A 181 -12.90 -39.58 35.91
C ILE A 181 -12.59 -40.92 36.58
N THR A 182 -12.15 -41.91 35.79
CA THR A 182 -11.74 -43.22 36.32
C THR A 182 -10.24 -43.37 36.24
N VAL A 183 -9.57 -43.48 37.40
CA VAL A 183 -8.10 -43.47 37.48
C VAL A 183 -7.55 -44.65 38.28
N ARG A 184 -6.51 -45.29 37.72
CA ARG A 184 -5.81 -46.44 38.33
C ARG A 184 -4.60 -46.05 39.18
N LYS A 185 -3.83 -45.04 38.74
CA LYS A 185 -2.57 -44.63 39.39
C LYS A 185 -2.85 -43.80 40.64
N GLU A 186 -2.25 -44.17 41.78
CA GLU A 186 -2.47 -43.49 43.06
C GLU A 186 -2.15 -41.98 43.01
N ARG A 187 -1.09 -41.61 42.29
CA ARG A 187 -0.75 -40.20 42.04
C ARG A 187 -1.89 -39.38 41.39
N LYS A 188 -2.67 -39.98 40.46
CA LYS A 188 -3.82 -39.30 39.83
C LYS A 188 -4.98 -39.20 40.83
N LYS A 189 -5.26 -40.23 41.64
CA LYS A 189 -6.29 -40.19 42.71
C LYS A 189 -6.01 -39.09 43.74
N VAL A 190 -4.77 -39.01 44.24
CA VAL A 190 -4.36 -37.98 45.22
C VAL A 190 -4.40 -36.57 44.61
N ARG A 191 -3.95 -36.38 43.35
CA ARG A 191 -4.06 -35.08 42.67
C ARG A 191 -5.53 -34.68 42.48
N LEU A 192 -6.39 -35.61 42.04
CA LEU A 192 -7.80 -35.33 41.79
C LEU A 192 -8.55 -34.88 43.05
N ARG A 193 -8.40 -35.60 44.17
CA ARG A 193 -8.99 -35.19 45.47
C ARG A 193 -8.57 -33.77 45.87
N LYS A 194 -7.28 -33.43 45.71
CA LYS A 194 -6.77 -32.09 46.00
C LYS A 194 -7.38 -31.01 45.11
N LEU A 195 -7.54 -31.28 43.80
CA LEU A 195 -8.16 -30.33 42.88
C LEU A 195 -9.66 -30.15 43.14
N LEU A 196 -10.40 -31.23 43.39
CA LEU A 196 -11.84 -31.17 43.70
C LEU A 196 -12.11 -30.39 45.00
N ALA A 197 -11.33 -30.66 46.06
CA ALA A 197 -11.38 -29.91 47.30
C ALA A 197 -11.01 -28.42 47.11
N ALA A 198 -9.96 -28.12 46.34
CA ALA A 198 -9.57 -26.74 46.04
C ALA A 198 -10.59 -25.97 45.18
N CYS A 199 -11.42 -26.68 44.40
CA CYS A 199 -12.55 -26.10 43.67
C CYS A 199 -13.83 -25.97 44.52
N GLY A 200 -13.84 -26.44 45.78
CA GLY A 200 -15.04 -26.48 46.62
C GLY A 200 -16.12 -27.44 46.10
N LEU A 201 -15.78 -28.42 45.27
CA LEU A 201 -16.72 -29.35 44.65
C LEU A 201 -16.94 -30.58 45.54
N SER A 202 -18.18 -31.06 45.61
CA SER A 202 -18.51 -32.38 46.14
C SER A 202 -18.30 -33.47 45.08
N TRP A 203 -17.87 -34.66 45.51
CA TRP A 203 -17.70 -35.81 44.62
C TRP A 203 -18.11 -37.12 45.27
N GLU A 204 -18.49 -38.10 44.45
CA GLU A 204 -18.65 -39.50 44.85
C GLU A 204 -17.42 -40.30 44.42
N GLU A 205 -16.94 -41.22 45.27
CA GLU A 205 -15.93 -42.21 44.90
C GLU A 205 -16.57 -43.60 44.80
N ARG A 206 -16.32 -44.32 43.70
CA ARG A 206 -16.90 -45.65 43.45
C ARG A 206 -15.82 -46.68 43.09
N HIS A 207 -15.84 -47.79 43.82
CA HIS A 207 -14.96 -48.94 43.61
C HIS A 207 -15.65 -49.99 42.70
N TYR A 208 -14.86 -50.65 41.86
CA TYR A 208 -15.33 -51.77 41.04
C TYR A 208 -14.80 -53.09 41.59
N ALA A 209 -15.69 -54.00 42.00
CA ALA A 209 -15.32 -55.33 42.48
C ALA A 209 -14.47 -56.13 41.47
N SER A 210 -14.74 -55.96 40.17
CA SER A 210 -13.99 -56.60 39.08
C SER A 210 -12.70 -55.86 38.67
N ARG A 211 -12.44 -54.66 39.20
CA ARG A 211 -11.24 -53.85 38.89
C ARG A 211 -10.72 -53.12 40.14
N PRO A 212 -10.21 -53.85 41.16
CA PRO A 212 -9.91 -53.29 42.48
C PRO A 212 -8.83 -52.20 42.51
N THR A 213 -8.08 -52.00 41.41
CA THR A 213 -7.06 -50.93 41.31
C THR A 213 -7.58 -49.64 40.66
N GLU A 214 -8.76 -49.66 40.04
CA GLU A 214 -9.43 -48.51 39.43
C GLU A 214 -10.40 -47.85 40.42
N LEU A 215 -10.42 -46.52 40.44
CA LEU A 215 -11.33 -45.72 41.25
C LEU A 215 -12.02 -44.69 40.35
N LEU A 216 -13.36 -44.68 40.36
CA LEU A 216 -14.16 -43.66 39.68
C LEU A 216 -14.48 -42.51 40.62
N PHE A 217 -14.26 -41.29 40.16
CA PHE A 217 -14.69 -40.04 40.76
C PHE A 217 -15.85 -39.48 39.93
N LEU A 218 -16.94 -39.04 40.57
CA LEU A 218 -18.11 -38.45 39.93
C LEU A 218 -18.40 -37.07 40.54
N PHE A 219 -18.41 -36.02 39.73
CA PHE A 219 -18.58 -34.62 40.18
C PHE A 219 -19.18 -33.75 39.06
N GLU A 220 -19.59 -32.52 39.37
CA GLU A 220 -19.96 -31.53 38.35
C GLU A 220 -18.72 -30.74 37.93
N ALA A 221 -18.30 -30.86 36.66
CA ALA A 221 -17.14 -30.14 36.13
C ALA A 221 -17.45 -28.64 35.90
N PRO A 222 -16.46 -27.74 36.02
CA PRO A 222 -16.67 -26.31 35.75
C PRO A 222 -17.28 -26.03 34.37
N LEU A 223 -16.67 -26.62 33.33
CA LEU A 223 -17.12 -26.56 31.92
C LEU A 223 -17.35 -27.97 31.37
N ARG A 224 -18.31 -28.10 30.44
CA ARG A 224 -18.57 -29.35 29.71
C ARG A 224 -17.72 -29.41 28.44
N GLN A 225 -16.40 -29.52 28.60
CA GLN A 225 -15.43 -29.46 27.50
C GLN A 225 -14.41 -30.61 27.59
N LYS A 226 -14.04 -31.18 26.44
CA LYS A 226 -13.15 -32.37 26.31
C LYS A 226 -11.97 -32.17 25.36
N GLU A 227 -11.81 -30.97 24.81
CA GLU A 227 -10.68 -30.56 23.97
C GLU A 227 -10.22 -29.17 24.44
N PHE A 228 -8.95 -28.83 24.21
CA PHE A 228 -8.53 -27.44 24.34
C PHE A 228 -8.86 -26.67 23.05
N ASP A 229 -9.98 -25.97 23.02
CA ASP A 229 -10.41 -25.14 21.90
C ASP A 229 -11.21 -23.91 22.32
N GLY A 230 -11.53 -23.04 21.34
CA GLY A 230 -12.29 -21.81 21.56
C GLY A 230 -11.66 -20.91 22.62
N ALA A 231 -12.38 -20.70 23.73
CA ALA A 231 -11.99 -19.83 24.84
C ALA A 231 -10.59 -20.13 25.42
N PHE A 232 -10.07 -21.36 25.32
CA PHE A 232 -8.72 -21.68 25.77
C PHE A 232 -7.62 -20.89 25.05
N TRP A 233 -7.80 -20.54 23.77
CA TRP A 233 -6.86 -19.67 23.04
C TRP A 233 -6.80 -18.25 23.63
N HIS A 234 -7.82 -17.82 24.36
CA HIS A 234 -7.89 -16.51 25.00
C HIS A 234 -7.31 -16.47 26.42
N CYS A 235 -6.75 -17.59 26.92
CA CYS A 235 -6.07 -17.65 28.21
C CYS A 235 -4.95 -16.59 28.33
N THR A 236 -4.84 -15.98 29.50
CA THR A 236 -3.74 -15.04 29.83
C THR A 236 -2.39 -15.77 29.89
N PRO A 237 -1.24 -15.07 29.82
CA PRO A 237 0.08 -15.68 30.02
C PRO A 237 0.18 -16.51 31.32
N ALA A 238 -0.44 -16.03 32.41
CA ALA A 238 -0.50 -16.77 33.67
C ALA A 238 -1.38 -18.03 33.60
N GLN A 239 -2.51 -17.99 32.89
CA GLN A 239 -3.36 -19.17 32.68
C GLN A 239 -2.68 -20.21 31.77
N LEU A 240 -1.95 -19.78 30.75
CA LEU A 240 -1.14 -20.66 29.90
C LEU A 240 -0.03 -21.37 30.72
N GLN A 241 0.62 -20.64 31.64
CA GLN A 241 1.59 -21.22 32.59
C GLN A 241 0.95 -22.29 33.50
N VAL A 242 -0.24 -22.03 34.05
CA VAL A 242 -1.00 -23.01 34.87
C VAL A 242 -1.32 -24.28 34.08
N ILE A 243 -1.72 -24.16 32.81
CA ILE A 243 -1.98 -25.30 31.94
C ILE A 243 -0.68 -26.09 31.67
N ALA A 244 0.42 -25.40 31.36
CA ALA A 244 1.73 -26.02 31.10
C ALA A 244 2.25 -26.83 32.30
N GLU A 245 2.00 -26.36 33.53
CA GLU A 245 2.37 -27.05 34.77
C GLU A 245 1.47 -28.25 35.09
N GLU A 246 0.18 -28.19 34.74
CA GLU A 246 -0.77 -29.25 35.12
C GLU A 246 -0.74 -30.45 34.16
N VAL A 247 -0.53 -30.23 32.86
CA VAL A 247 -0.52 -31.30 31.83
C VAL A 247 0.38 -32.50 32.21
N PRO A 248 1.61 -32.34 32.73
CA PRO A 248 2.45 -33.42 33.27
C PRO A 248 1.81 -34.36 34.30
N HIS A 249 0.79 -33.91 35.02
CA HIS A 249 0.10 -34.73 36.02
C HIS A 249 -0.92 -35.70 35.41
N TRP A 250 -1.39 -35.45 34.19
CA TRP A 250 -2.50 -36.18 33.57
C TRP A 250 -2.01 -37.07 32.42
N ASP A 251 -2.18 -36.63 31.18
CA ASP A 251 -1.72 -37.34 29.96
C ASP A 251 -0.35 -36.85 29.46
N GLY A 252 0.34 -36.07 30.29
CA GLY A 252 1.77 -35.82 30.18
C GLY A 252 2.63 -36.92 30.83
N HIS A 253 3.80 -37.14 30.26
CA HIS A 253 4.93 -37.86 30.84
C HIS A 253 6.14 -36.93 30.89
N VAL A 254 6.78 -36.80 32.04
CA VAL A 254 8.09 -36.15 32.17
C VAL A 254 9.17 -37.21 32.00
N ASP A 255 10.07 -37.01 31.05
CA ASP A 255 11.22 -37.88 30.83
C ASP A 255 12.35 -37.61 31.85
N TYR A 256 13.39 -38.45 31.80
CA TYR A 256 14.55 -38.35 32.71
C TYR A 256 15.30 -37.00 32.63
N TRP A 257 15.19 -36.30 31.50
CA TRP A 257 15.87 -35.03 31.22
C TRP A 257 14.99 -33.79 31.49
N GLY A 258 13.77 -33.98 32.03
CA GLY A 258 12.81 -32.91 32.29
C GLY A 258 12.04 -32.45 31.04
N GLY A 259 12.16 -33.16 29.92
CA GLY A 259 11.30 -33.00 28.75
C GLY A 259 9.89 -33.51 29.04
N ILE A 260 8.89 -32.88 28.43
CA ILE A 260 7.48 -33.26 28.61
C ILE A 260 6.94 -33.83 27.31
N ILE A 261 6.34 -35.00 27.37
CA ILE A 261 5.62 -35.65 26.27
C ILE A 261 4.13 -35.70 26.64
N PHE A 262 3.31 -34.87 25.98
CA PHE A 262 1.86 -34.94 26.08
C PHE A 262 1.30 -35.78 24.94
N SER A 263 0.47 -36.78 25.24
CA SER A 263 -0.12 -37.68 24.23
C SER A 263 -1.64 -37.53 24.19
N THR A 264 -2.23 -37.38 23.01
CA THR A 264 -3.69 -37.26 22.84
C THR A 264 -4.15 -37.83 21.49
N THR A 265 -5.45 -38.04 21.32
CA THR A 265 -6.10 -38.29 20.01
C THR A 265 -6.82 -37.06 19.45
N SER A 266 -6.87 -35.95 20.21
CA SER A 266 -7.48 -34.69 19.77
C SER A 266 -6.43 -33.80 19.10
N TRP A 267 -6.63 -33.47 17.82
CA TRP A 267 -5.75 -32.53 17.10
C TRP A 267 -5.74 -31.16 17.77
N LYS A 268 -6.92 -30.58 18.06
CA LYS A 268 -7.03 -29.26 18.71
C LYS A 268 -6.25 -29.20 20.02
N SER A 269 -6.33 -30.26 20.81
CA SER A 269 -5.61 -30.36 22.07
C SER A 269 -4.09 -30.45 21.88
N ALA A 270 -3.61 -31.11 20.82
CA ALA A 270 -2.18 -31.16 20.51
C ALA A 270 -1.67 -29.81 19.96
N ASP A 271 -2.43 -29.18 19.07
CA ASP A 271 -2.16 -27.87 18.46
C ASP A 271 -2.08 -26.76 19.52
N PHE A 272 -3.08 -26.70 20.41
CA PHE A 272 -3.08 -25.77 21.54
C PHE A 272 -1.97 -26.06 22.54
N VAL A 273 -1.72 -27.32 22.94
CA VAL A 273 -0.65 -27.63 23.89
C VAL A 273 0.75 -27.36 23.30
N GLN A 274 0.91 -27.44 21.96
CA GLN A 274 2.11 -26.96 21.30
C GLN A 274 2.28 -25.44 21.47
N TYR A 275 1.22 -24.66 21.24
CA TYR A 275 1.21 -23.21 21.48
C TYR A 275 1.53 -22.88 22.95
N VAL A 276 0.85 -23.52 23.91
CA VAL A 276 1.06 -23.34 25.36
C VAL A 276 2.53 -23.48 25.72
N TYR A 277 3.16 -24.62 25.40
CA TYR A 277 4.56 -24.84 25.77
C TYR A 277 5.52 -23.88 25.05
N SER A 278 5.26 -23.55 23.78
CA SER A 278 6.05 -22.57 23.02
C SER A 278 5.94 -21.15 23.60
N SER A 279 4.78 -20.82 24.17
CA SER A 279 4.48 -19.54 24.80
C SER A 279 5.22 -19.37 26.15
N VAL A 280 5.42 -20.46 26.89
CA VAL A 280 6.19 -20.47 28.15
C VAL A 280 7.68 -20.77 27.95
N GLY A 281 8.20 -20.52 26.75
CA GLY A 281 9.64 -20.62 26.44
C GLY A 281 10.18 -22.05 26.26
N ARG A 282 9.32 -23.08 26.19
CA ARG A 282 9.74 -24.45 25.88
C ARG A 282 9.61 -24.72 24.38
N ARG A 283 10.74 -24.95 23.70
CA ARG A 283 10.75 -25.39 22.30
C ARG A 283 9.96 -26.69 22.14
N THR A 284 9.07 -26.75 21.15
CA THR A 284 8.16 -27.88 20.95
C THR A 284 8.11 -28.41 19.53
N THR A 285 7.58 -29.62 19.36
CA THR A 285 7.22 -30.23 18.06
C THR A 285 6.09 -31.23 18.27
N ILE A 286 5.20 -31.40 17.28
CA ILE A 286 4.18 -32.45 17.26
C ILE A 286 4.67 -33.62 16.40
N ALA A 287 4.49 -34.85 16.89
CA ALA A 287 4.65 -36.08 16.11
C ALA A 287 3.32 -36.84 16.03
N GLU A 288 2.93 -37.26 14.83
CA GLU A 288 1.80 -38.19 14.65
C GLU A 288 2.22 -39.61 15.09
N VAL A 289 1.30 -40.36 15.70
CA VAL A 289 1.50 -41.74 16.16
C VAL A 289 0.26 -42.60 15.90
N GLU A 290 0.48 -43.85 15.50
CA GLU A 290 -0.59 -44.85 15.36
C GLU A 290 -0.63 -45.76 16.59
N TYR A 291 -1.81 -45.90 17.20
CA TYR A 291 -2.01 -46.79 18.35
C TYR A 291 -2.41 -48.20 17.89
N LYS A 292 -1.67 -49.22 18.32
CA LYS A 292 -1.82 -50.63 17.89
C LYS A 292 -3.11 -51.36 18.34
N ASN A 293 -4.12 -50.67 18.85
CA ASN A 293 -5.29 -51.29 19.48
C ASN A 293 -6.58 -51.14 18.66
N GLY A 294 -6.87 -52.14 17.83
CA GLY A 294 -8.22 -52.51 17.35
C GLY A 294 -8.93 -51.59 16.36
N ALA A 295 -8.63 -50.29 16.35
CA ALA A 295 -9.06 -49.36 15.32
C ALA A 295 -7.93 -48.35 15.08
N TRP A 296 -7.55 -48.13 13.81
CA TRP A 296 -6.48 -47.24 13.39
C TRP A 296 -6.83 -45.76 13.68
N ARG A 297 -6.71 -45.35 14.95
CA ARG A 297 -6.92 -43.98 15.39
C ARG A 297 -5.58 -43.26 15.41
N LYS A 298 -5.45 -42.25 14.55
CA LYS A 298 -4.34 -41.28 14.61
C LYS A 298 -4.29 -40.62 15.98
N GLY A 299 -3.09 -40.53 16.53
CA GLY A 299 -2.77 -39.80 17.74
C GLY A 299 -1.67 -38.77 17.50
N TYR A 300 -1.51 -37.89 18.46
CA TYR A 300 -0.53 -36.80 18.44
C TYR A 300 0.28 -36.83 19.73
N ARG A 301 1.59 -36.61 19.61
CA ARG A 301 2.50 -36.39 20.74
C ARG A 301 3.12 -35.01 20.62
N VAL A 302 2.84 -34.14 21.58
CA VAL A 302 3.54 -32.86 21.74
C VAL A 302 4.77 -33.14 22.60
N LEU A 303 5.96 -32.93 22.02
CA LEU A 303 7.23 -33.01 22.75
C LEU A 303 7.69 -31.59 23.07
N ALA A 304 7.87 -31.28 24.36
CA ALA A 304 8.34 -29.99 24.84
C ALA A 304 9.67 -30.14 25.60
N ALA A 305 10.71 -29.45 25.11
CA ALA A 305 12.05 -29.55 25.68
C ALA A 305 12.17 -28.93 27.09
N HIS A 306 13.17 -29.36 27.84
CA HIS A 306 13.39 -28.88 29.22
C HIS A 306 13.95 -27.44 29.30
N ALA A 307 14.97 -27.10 28.49
CA ALA A 307 15.87 -25.99 28.85
C ALA A 307 16.37 -25.07 27.71
N THR A 308 15.80 -25.10 26.49
CA THR A 308 16.26 -24.21 25.40
C THR A 308 15.12 -23.65 24.53
N PRO A 309 14.81 -22.34 24.58
CA PRO A 309 13.88 -21.67 23.65
C PRO A 309 14.43 -21.50 22.22
N LEU A 310 15.72 -21.77 22.06
CA LEU A 310 16.47 -21.66 20.82
C LEU A 310 16.87 -23.04 20.30
N THR A 311 17.16 -23.14 19.00
CA THR A 311 17.77 -24.32 18.40
C THR A 311 18.78 -23.91 17.33
N SER A 312 19.56 -24.84 16.80
CA SER A 312 20.54 -24.57 15.73
C SER A 312 20.42 -25.63 14.63
N LEU A 313 21.00 -25.36 13.47
CA LEU A 313 21.24 -26.37 12.45
C LEU A 313 22.58 -27.08 12.68
N ARG A 314 22.98 -27.25 13.95
CA ARG A 314 24.16 -28.05 14.28
C ARG A 314 23.79 -29.53 14.11
N SER A 315 24.61 -30.27 13.36
CA SER A 315 24.41 -31.67 13.00
C SER A 315 23.05 -31.95 12.32
N ALA A 316 22.49 -30.92 11.66
CA ALA A 316 21.33 -31.07 10.79
C ALA A 316 21.77 -31.60 9.40
N PRO A 317 20.87 -32.23 8.63
CA PRO A 317 21.17 -32.62 7.25
C PRO A 317 21.35 -31.37 6.37
N PRO A 318 22.13 -31.46 5.26
CA PRO A 318 22.31 -30.36 4.33
C PRO A 318 21.00 -29.70 3.91
N ILE A 319 21.05 -28.38 3.71
CA ILE A 319 19.95 -27.62 3.14
C ILE A 319 19.97 -27.85 1.64
N GLU A 320 18.98 -28.61 1.18
CA GLU A 320 18.75 -28.99 -0.21
C GLU A 320 17.82 -27.99 -0.89
N ARG A 321 17.94 -27.83 -2.23
CA ARG A 321 16.89 -27.18 -3.02
C ARG A 321 15.84 -28.19 -3.43
N VAL A 322 14.57 -27.83 -3.25
CA VAL A 322 13.41 -28.71 -3.46
C VAL A 322 12.33 -27.96 -4.23
N PRO A 323 11.55 -28.64 -5.10
CA PRO A 323 10.49 -27.99 -5.86
C PRO A 323 9.44 -27.30 -4.98
N SER A 324 8.86 -26.23 -5.51
CA SER A 324 7.75 -25.52 -4.90
C SER A 324 6.48 -26.38 -4.85
N PRO A 325 5.78 -26.46 -3.70
CA PRO A 325 4.59 -27.30 -3.56
C PRO A 325 3.43 -26.95 -4.51
N ASP A 326 3.29 -25.68 -4.89
CA ASP A 326 2.18 -25.16 -5.71
C ASP A 326 2.62 -24.22 -6.85
N GLY A 327 3.93 -24.00 -7.02
CA GLY A 327 4.48 -23.05 -7.99
C GLY A 327 4.51 -21.59 -7.53
N PHE A 328 4.22 -21.31 -6.25
CA PHE A 328 4.19 -19.95 -5.71
C PHE A 328 5.04 -19.78 -4.45
N LYS A 329 5.55 -18.55 -4.28
CA LYS A 329 6.04 -18.01 -3.02
C LYS A 329 5.12 -16.95 -2.41
N TYR A 330 5.13 -16.92 -1.08
CA TYR A 330 4.22 -16.20 -0.22
C TYR A 330 4.99 -15.33 0.78
N CYS A 331 4.43 -14.26 1.30
CA CYS A 331 5.02 -13.57 2.45
C CYS A 331 4.04 -12.61 3.09
N PHE A 332 4.28 -12.27 4.35
CA PHE A 332 3.69 -11.12 5.00
C PHE A 332 4.73 -10.01 5.18
N THR A 333 4.32 -8.76 4.97
CA THR A 333 4.99 -7.61 5.57
C THR A 333 4.31 -7.34 6.91
N VAL A 334 5.03 -7.49 8.01
CA VAL A 334 4.56 -7.08 9.35
C VAL A 334 5.45 -5.95 9.90
N PRO A 335 4.97 -5.07 10.80
CA PRO A 335 5.71 -3.88 11.25
C PRO A 335 7.13 -4.18 11.78
N SER A 336 7.28 -5.22 12.60
CA SER A 336 8.59 -5.67 13.11
C SER A 336 9.52 -6.27 12.04
N SER A 337 9.03 -6.56 10.83
CA SER A 337 9.65 -7.41 9.79
C SER A 337 10.03 -8.81 10.25
N PHE A 338 9.48 -9.29 11.38
CA PHE A 338 9.63 -10.66 11.81
C PHE A 338 8.29 -11.23 12.23
N PHE A 339 7.93 -12.40 11.71
CA PHE A 339 6.68 -13.07 12.08
C PHE A 339 6.91 -14.53 12.44
N VAL A 340 5.97 -15.07 13.20
CA VAL A 340 6.02 -16.45 13.68
C VAL A 340 5.40 -17.36 12.63
N THR A 341 6.20 -18.31 12.15
CA THR A 341 5.81 -19.32 11.17
C THR A 341 5.87 -20.73 11.78
N ARG A 342 5.10 -21.65 11.22
CA ARG A 342 5.21 -23.09 11.50
C ARG A 342 5.16 -23.87 10.19
N ARG A 343 5.97 -24.91 10.04
CA ARG A 343 5.82 -25.88 8.94
C ARG A 343 6.14 -27.27 9.47
N ASN A 344 5.40 -28.30 9.03
CA ASN A 344 5.54 -29.68 9.53
C ASN A 344 5.62 -29.73 11.07
N TYR A 345 4.72 -28.97 11.71
CA TYR A 345 4.59 -28.82 13.16
C TYR A 345 5.85 -28.33 13.90
N ARG A 346 6.75 -27.58 13.23
CA ARG A 346 7.95 -26.97 13.82
C ARG A 346 7.89 -25.44 13.69
N ILE A 347 8.06 -24.72 14.81
CA ILE A 347 7.80 -23.29 14.95
C ILE A 347 9.11 -22.48 14.85
N VAL A 348 9.15 -21.45 13.99
CA VAL A 348 10.34 -20.61 13.73
C VAL A 348 9.95 -19.16 13.38
N VAL A 349 10.78 -18.17 13.76
CA VAL A 349 10.61 -16.74 13.41
C VAL A 349 11.44 -16.34 12.16
N THR A 350 10.89 -15.53 11.24
CA THR A 350 11.49 -15.24 9.90
C THR A 350 11.14 -13.83 9.33
N GLY A 351 11.79 -13.31 8.24
CA GLY A 351 11.59 -11.92 7.72
C GLY A 351 11.72 -11.66 6.18
N ASN A 352 11.83 -10.38 5.73
CA ASN A 352 11.67 -9.88 4.32
C ASN A 352 12.91 -9.97 3.35
N SER A 353 13.14 -9.02 2.40
CA SER A 353 14.27 -8.97 1.39
C SER A 353 14.50 -7.53 0.79
N GLY A 354 15.43 -7.28 -0.17
CA GLY A 354 15.56 -5.94 -0.84
C GLY A 354 16.78 -5.54 -1.72
N LYS A 355 16.56 -4.64 -2.71
CA LYS A 355 17.54 -4.04 -3.67
C LYS A 355 18.40 -2.88 -3.13
N SER A 356 17.77 -2.00 -2.35
CA SER A 356 18.29 -0.67 -1.99
C SER A 356 19.64 -0.71 -1.26
N SER A 357 20.02 -1.89 -0.75
CA SER A 357 21.31 -2.22 -0.15
C SER A 357 22.52 -1.86 -1.02
N ALA A 358 22.45 -2.04 -2.35
CA ALA A 358 23.62 -1.84 -3.21
C ALA A 358 23.99 -0.35 -3.39
N MET A 359 22.99 0.53 -3.47
CA MET A 359 23.18 1.97 -3.61
C MET A 359 23.77 2.59 -2.33
N LEU A 360 23.35 2.09 -1.16
CA LEU A 360 23.96 2.45 0.12
C LEU A 360 25.46 2.16 0.16
N TRP A 361 25.89 0.97 -0.27
CA TRP A 361 27.31 0.59 -0.23
C TRP A 361 28.18 1.44 -1.17
N GLU A 362 27.65 1.90 -2.31
CA GLU A 362 28.32 2.88 -3.18
C GLU A 362 28.52 4.24 -2.47
N ILE A 363 27.51 4.73 -1.74
CA ILE A 363 27.62 5.97 -0.95
C ILE A 363 28.79 5.87 0.05
N ILE A 364 28.92 4.74 0.75
CA ILE A 364 30.03 4.51 1.70
C ILE A 364 31.39 4.43 0.99
N ARG A 365 31.47 3.81 -0.20
CA ARG A 365 32.72 3.77 -0.98
C ARG A 365 33.15 5.17 -1.40
N ARG A 366 32.23 5.98 -1.94
CA ARG A 366 32.52 7.37 -2.35
C ARG A 366 32.95 8.24 -1.17
N GLY A 367 32.43 7.99 0.03
CA GLY A 367 32.94 8.60 1.27
C GLY A 367 34.43 8.32 1.55
N HIS A 368 34.91 7.11 1.25
CA HIS A 368 36.33 6.74 1.42
C HIS A 368 37.23 7.23 0.29
N GLU A 369 36.70 7.38 -0.92
CA GLU A 369 37.44 7.84 -2.10
C GLU A 369 37.65 9.36 -2.15
N GLN A 370 36.87 10.15 -1.41
CA GLN A 370 37.14 11.58 -1.27
C GLN A 370 38.56 11.82 -0.74
N LYS A 371 39.21 12.88 -1.23
CA LYS A 371 40.42 13.38 -0.58
C LYS A 371 40.09 13.85 0.84
N PRO A 372 40.96 13.60 1.83
CA PRO A 372 40.80 14.14 3.16
C PRO A 372 40.92 15.67 3.15
N GLY A 373 40.12 16.34 3.97
CA GLY A 373 40.29 17.77 4.25
C GLY A 373 41.58 18.05 5.02
N ARG A 374 41.82 19.33 5.34
CA ARG A 374 43.03 19.78 6.06
C ARG A 374 43.21 19.15 7.45
N ASP A 375 42.12 18.66 8.03
CA ASP A 375 42.05 17.95 9.31
C ASP A 375 42.17 16.42 9.19
N GLY A 376 42.43 15.90 7.99
CA GLY A 376 42.52 14.47 7.70
C GLY A 376 41.17 13.77 7.49
N ILE A 377 40.04 14.47 7.61
CA ILE A 377 38.70 13.87 7.54
C ILE A 377 38.12 14.01 6.12
N ARG A 378 37.65 12.90 5.56
CA ARG A 378 36.91 12.84 4.29
C ARG A 378 35.45 13.13 4.54
N ARG A 379 34.86 14.08 3.82
CA ARG A 379 33.47 14.55 4.03
C ARG A 379 32.62 14.33 2.80
N THR A 380 31.38 13.84 2.98
CA THR A 380 30.36 13.78 1.93
C THR A 380 28.95 14.02 2.48
N ARG A 381 28.05 14.61 1.68
CA ARG A 381 26.64 14.80 1.99
C ARG A 381 25.74 14.34 0.84
N TRP A 382 24.66 13.64 1.14
CA TRP A 382 23.76 12.98 0.18
C TRP A 382 22.28 13.27 0.46
N ALA A 383 21.42 13.21 -0.56
CA ALA A 383 19.95 13.32 -0.42
C ALA A 383 19.19 12.06 -0.91
N VAL A 384 18.02 11.74 -0.31
CA VAL A 384 17.13 10.55 -0.52
C VAL A 384 15.62 10.99 -0.44
N VAL A 385 14.56 10.35 -1.01
CA VAL A 385 13.32 11.10 -1.50
C VAL A 385 11.84 10.44 -1.40
N ARG A 386 10.74 11.03 -0.76
CA ARG A 386 9.20 10.75 -0.86
C ARG A 386 8.07 11.68 -0.11
N ASN A 387 6.74 11.71 -0.49
CA ASN A 387 5.55 12.72 -0.39
C ASN A 387 4.64 13.04 0.92
N CYS A 388 3.62 14.02 0.91
CA CYS A 388 2.54 14.39 1.98
C CYS A 388 1.31 15.45 1.74
N TYR A 389 0.53 16.00 2.75
CA TYR A 389 -0.74 16.90 2.75
C TYR A 389 -0.61 18.47 2.92
N ASP A 390 -1.51 19.41 2.51
CA ASP A 390 -1.34 20.93 2.60
C ASP A 390 -1.25 21.71 3.97
N ASP A 391 -0.91 23.03 3.94
CA ASP A 391 -0.67 23.95 5.10
C ASP A 391 -1.87 24.73 5.70
N GLN A 392 -3.02 24.78 5.00
CA GLN A 392 -4.23 25.46 5.51
C GLN A 392 -5.23 24.47 6.11
N THR A 393 -4.87 23.18 6.15
CA THR A 393 -5.65 22.15 6.83
C THR A 393 -5.39 22.18 8.35
N GLU A 394 -6.47 22.08 9.11
CA GLU A 394 -6.48 22.01 10.57
C GLU A 394 -6.74 20.56 11.04
N ILE A 395 -6.16 20.18 12.17
CA ILE A 395 -6.34 18.91 12.87
C ILE A 395 -6.96 19.15 14.25
N LEU A 396 -7.82 18.23 14.72
CA LEU A 396 -8.47 18.32 16.02
C LEU A 396 -7.58 17.72 17.12
N THR A 397 -7.30 18.49 18.18
CA THR A 397 -6.44 18.11 19.31
C THR A 397 -7.19 18.08 20.64
N GLU A 398 -6.78 17.21 21.56
CA GLU A 398 -7.49 16.94 22.83
C GLU A 398 -7.61 18.16 23.75
N SER A 399 -6.52 18.93 23.85
CA SER A 399 -6.36 20.00 24.85
C SER A 399 -6.52 21.40 24.30
N ARG A 400 -6.15 21.64 23.03
CA ARG A 400 -6.21 22.94 22.36
C ARG A 400 -7.30 23.03 21.29
N GLY A 401 -8.08 21.97 21.08
CA GLY A 401 -9.14 21.93 20.06
C GLY A 401 -8.56 21.95 18.65
N TRP A 402 -9.20 22.65 17.73
CA TRP A 402 -8.75 22.76 16.34
C TRP A 402 -7.50 23.64 16.19
N GLN A 403 -6.52 23.13 15.45
CA GLN A 403 -5.26 23.82 15.16
C GLN A 403 -4.83 23.59 13.72
N LEU A 404 -4.12 24.53 13.09
CA LEU A 404 -3.45 24.24 11.81
C LEU A 404 -2.41 23.15 12.03
N PHE A 405 -2.23 22.25 11.05
CA PHE A 405 -1.23 21.18 11.14
C PHE A 405 0.16 21.70 11.53
N LYS A 406 0.55 22.88 11.04
CA LYS A 406 1.83 23.55 11.32
C LYS A 406 2.06 24.03 12.76
N ASP A 407 0.98 24.11 13.55
CA ASP A 407 1.00 24.62 14.94
C ASP A 407 0.88 23.50 15.99
N LEU A 408 0.83 22.24 15.54
CA LEU A 408 0.80 21.04 16.40
C LEU A 408 2.11 20.90 17.18
N ARG A 409 2.01 20.61 18.49
CA ARG A 409 3.19 20.43 19.35
C ARG A 409 3.45 18.96 19.64
N GLU A 410 4.71 18.66 19.94
CA GLU A 410 5.14 17.33 20.36
C GLU A 410 4.34 16.82 21.56
N GLY A 411 3.89 15.57 21.50
CA GLY A 411 3.08 14.93 22.54
C GLY A 411 1.61 15.34 22.59
N GLU A 412 1.14 16.29 21.78
CA GLU A 412 -0.29 16.63 21.75
C GLU A 412 -1.14 15.55 21.10
N LYS A 413 -2.16 15.07 21.82
CA LYS A 413 -3.07 14.06 21.29
C LYS A 413 -3.98 14.63 20.21
N VAL A 414 -4.10 13.90 19.11
CA VAL A 414 -4.96 14.21 17.96
C VAL A 414 -6.17 13.28 17.93
N ALA A 415 -7.29 13.73 17.37
CA ALA A 415 -8.50 12.94 17.23
C ALA A 415 -8.36 11.89 16.12
N THR A 416 -8.54 10.63 16.49
CA THR A 416 -8.51 9.45 15.62
C THR A 416 -9.85 8.69 15.70
N LEU A 417 -10.18 7.92 14.66
CA LEU A 417 -11.40 7.11 14.59
C LEU A 417 -11.06 5.65 14.90
N LYS A 418 -11.54 5.13 16.03
CA LYS A 418 -11.38 3.72 16.43
C LYS A 418 -12.74 3.08 16.69
N GLU A 419 -13.05 1.98 16.00
CA GLU A 419 -14.34 1.27 16.12
C GLU A 419 -15.56 2.20 15.93
N GLY A 420 -15.44 3.18 15.03
CA GLY A 420 -16.47 4.19 14.78
C GLY A 420 -16.61 5.27 15.88
N LYS A 421 -15.74 5.29 16.91
CA LYS A 421 -15.72 6.28 17.99
C LYS A 421 -14.52 7.22 17.84
N MET A 422 -14.73 8.50 18.13
CA MET A 422 -13.66 9.49 18.25
C MET A 422 -12.90 9.24 19.55
N VAL A 423 -11.60 8.98 19.45
CA VAL A 423 -10.67 8.91 20.60
C VAL A 423 -9.48 9.82 20.35
N PHE A 424 -8.76 10.21 21.41
CA PHE A 424 -7.58 11.06 21.31
C PHE A 424 -6.32 10.28 21.66
N GLU A 425 -5.35 10.22 20.76
CA GLU A 425 -4.07 9.57 20.98
C GLU A 425 -2.90 10.48 20.60
N ALA A 426 -1.75 10.31 21.26
CA ALA A 426 -0.54 11.00 20.87
C ALA A 426 -0.06 10.42 19.54
N PRO A 427 0.11 11.23 18.47
CA PRO A 427 0.59 10.72 17.20
C PRO A 427 2.01 10.21 17.38
N SER A 428 2.28 8.99 16.89
CA SER A 428 3.60 8.36 16.99
C SER A 428 4.67 9.04 16.10
N TYR A 429 4.23 9.89 15.17
CA TYR A 429 5.05 10.70 14.29
C TYR A 429 4.24 11.92 13.81
N TYR A 430 4.94 13.03 13.57
CA TYR A 430 4.41 14.23 12.92
C TYR A 430 5.35 14.58 11.77
N TYR A 431 4.77 14.93 10.63
CA TYR A 431 5.47 15.25 9.40
C TYR A 431 5.24 16.71 9.03
N ALA A 432 6.29 17.38 8.56
CA ALA A 432 6.23 18.67 7.89
C ALA A 432 7.37 18.76 6.84
N ALA A 433 7.05 18.95 5.56
CA ALA A 433 8.02 19.16 4.48
C ALA A 433 7.47 20.20 3.48
N ARG A 434 8.30 20.88 2.70
CA ARG A 434 7.77 21.79 1.67
C ARG A 434 7.34 21.01 0.42
N TYR A 435 6.27 21.44 -0.22
CA TYR A 435 5.71 20.83 -1.42
C TYR A 435 5.22 21.92 -2.38
N THR A 436 5.38 21.62 -3.65
CA THR A 436 5.02 22.52 -4.75
C THR A 436 4.44 21.64 -5.86
N GLY A 437 3.38 22.10 -6.54
CA GLY A 437 2.73 21.41 -7.66
C GLY A 437 1.25 21.07 -7.44
N GLU A 438 0.59 20.53 -8.47
CA GLU A 438 -0.86 20.33 -8.52
C GLU A 438 -1.45 19.48 -7.37
N MET A 439 -2.26 20.07 -6.50
CA MET A 439 -3.02 19.36 -5.47
C MET A 439 -4.45 19.06 -5.93
N ILE A 440 -4.99 17.93 -5.46
CA ILE A 440 -6.39 17.54 -5.69
C ILE A 440 -7.24 18.11 -4.56
N GLY A 441 -8.19 18.95 -4.97
CA GLY A 441 -9.15 19.60 -4.11
C GLY A 441 -10.54 19.00 -4.20
N ILE A 442 -11.26 19.01 -3.08
CA ILE A 442 -12.70 18.74 -3.00
C ILE A 442 -13.34 19.93 -2.31
N GLY A 443 -14.19 20.69 -3.01
CA GLY A 443 -14.81 21.91 -2.51
C GLY A 443 -16.31 21.93 -2.75
N ASN A 444 -17.11 22.01 -1.68
CA ASN A 444 -18.54 22.29 -1.74
C ASN A 444 -19.06 22.87 -0.41
N ASP A 445 -20.38 22.94 -0.21
CA ASP A 445 -20.96 23.50 1.01
C ASP A 445 -20.59 22.72 2.29
N SER A 446 -20.38 21.41 2.21
CA SER A 446 -20.12 20.53 3.37
C SER A 446 -18.74 19.88 3.39
N MET A 447 -17.92 20.05 2.34
CA MET A 447 -16.55 19.53 2.28
C MET A 447 -15.56 20.59 1.79
N ASP A 448 -14.36 20.55 2.35
CA ASP A 448 -13.16 21.21 1.88
C ASP A 448 -11.98 20.32 2.21
N LEU A 449 -11.22 19.91 1.20
CA LEU A 449 -9.94 19.23 1.33
C LEU A 449 -9.05 19.69 0.20
N LEU A 450 -7.75 19.79 0.45
CA LEU A 450 -6.73 19.97 -0.57
C LEU A 450 -5.56 19.05 -0.23
N VAL A 451 -5.32 18.04 -1.06
CA VAL A 451 -4.40 16.94 -0.77
C VAL A 451 -3.54 16.61 -1.98
N THR A 452 -2.43 15.93 -1.80
CA THR A 452 -1.64 15.45 -2.95
C THR A 452 -2.37 14.35 -3.73
N PRO A 453 -2.09 14.16 -5.04
CA PRO A 453 -2.78 13.17 -5.86
C PRO A 453 -2.73 11.74 -5.31
N ASP A 454 -1.59 11.32 -4.75
CA ASP A 454 -1.43 10.00 -4.12
C ASP A 454 -1.99 9.91 -2.69
N HIS A 455 -2.52 11.01 -2.14
CA HIS A 455 -3.02 11.03 -0.78
C HIS A 455 -4.23 10.11 -0.59
N LYS A 456 -4.16 9.20 0.38
CA LYS A 456 -5.25 8.26 0.68
C LYS A 456 -6.42 8.98 1.37
N LEU A 457 -7.62 8.79 0.84
CA LEU A 457 -8.87 9.32 1.38
C LEU A 457 -9.68 8.16 1.96
N TYR A 458 -10.25 8.37 3.15
CA TYR A 458 -11.12 7.40 3.83
C TYR A 458 -12.56 7.58 3.32
N VAL A 459 -13.03 6.62 2.52
CA VAL A 459 -14.28 6.72 1.75
C VAL A 459 -15.04 5.39 1.71
N SER A 460 -16.37 5.45 1.57
CA SER A 460 -17.20 4.29 1.23
C SER A 460 -17.72 4.42 -0.20
N ARG A 461 -17.84 3.30 -0.92
CA ARG A 461 -18.39 3.26 -2.29
C ARG A 461 -19.91 3.07 -2.24
N ILE A 462 -20.64 3.91 -2.96
CA ILE A 462 -22.09 3.81 -3.11
C ILE A 462 -22.41 2.83 -4.25
N ASN A 463 -22.98 1.68 -3.90
CA ASN A 463 -23.48 0.69 -4.86
C ASN A 463 -24.93 1.01 -5.26
N GLY A 464 -25.27 0.81 -6.53
CA GLY A 464 -26.52 1.33 -7.12
C GLY A 464 -27.81 0.65 -6.65
N ARG A 465 -28.88 1.46 -6.50
CA ARG A 465 -30.31 1.11 -6.24
C ARG A 465 -30.66 0.26 -5.00
N THR A 466 -29.80 -0.60 -4.50
CA THR A 466 -29.97 -1.29 -3.20
C THR A 466 -29.30 -0.46 -2.10
N LYS A 467 -30.00 -0.18 -0.99
CA LYS A 467 -29.47 0.63 0.13
C LYS A 467 -28.46 -0.14 1.01
N GLY A 468 -27.35 -0.58 0.42
CA GLY A 468 -26.18 -1.08 1.14
C GLY A 468 -25.00 -0.15 0.93
N ARG A 469 -24.48 0.43 2.03
CA ARG A 469 -23.11 0.98 2.02
C ARG A 469 -22.14 -0.18 1.80
N SER A 470 -21.07 0.04 1.04
CA SER A 470 -19.90 -0.84 1.13
C SER A 470 -19.09 -0.46 2.38
N GLU A 471 -18.16 -1.31 2.77
CA GLU A 471 -17.25 -1.01 3.87
C GLU A 471 -16.45 0.29 3.60
N TRP A 472 -15.92 0.89 4.66
CA TRP A 472 -15.05 2.06 4.52
C TRP A 472 -13.64 1.60 4.14
N LEU A 473 -13.07 2.23 3.13
CA LEU A 473 -11.78 1.84 2.55
C LEU A 473 -10.93 3.06 2.19
N PHE A 474 -9.64 2.83 1.96
CA PHE A 474 -8.69 3.88 1.56
C PHE A 474 -8.52 3.92 0.04
N GLN A 475 -8.64 5.10 -0.57
CA GLN A 475 -8.45 5.34 -2.01
C GLN A 475 -7.54 6.54 -2.26
N LYS A 476 -6.62 6.49 -3.23
CA LYS A 476 -5.85 7.70 -3.57
C LYS A 476 -6.76 8.79 -4.13
N ALA A 477 -6.47 10.05 -3.80
CA ALA A 477 -7.24 11.20 -4.27
C ALA A 477 -7.34 11.28 -5.80
N GLN A 478 -6.30 10.88 -6.53
CA GLN A 478 -6.28 10.82 -7.99
C GLN A 478 -7.15 9.71 -8.56
N ASP A 479 -7.17 8.55 -7.90
CA ASP A 479 -7.91 7.38 -8.38
C ASP A 479 -9.41 7.64 -8.33
N ILE A 480 -9.87 8.41 -7.32
CA ILE A 480 -11.28 8.83 -7.18
C ILE A 480 -11.57 10.27 -7.65
N TYR A 481 -10.59 10.96 -8.25
CA TYR A 481 -10.77 12.31 -8.79
C TYR A 481 -11.92 12.38 -9.79
N GLY A 482 -12.80 13.37 -9.63
CA GLY A 482 -13.98 13.55 -10.49
C GLY A 482 -15.08 12.49 -10.30
N ARG A 483 -14.85 11.41 -9.53
CA ARG A 483 -15.87 10.37 -9.30
C ARG A 483 -16.95 10.86 -8.34
N THR A 484 -18.17 10.39 -8.57
CA THR A 484 -19.35 10.77 -7.77
C THR A 484 -19.87 9.64 -6.90
N ASN A 485 -19.41 8.40 -7.09
CA ASN A 485 -19.95 7.20 -6.45
C ASN A 485 -19.27 6.85 -5.09
N TYR A 486 -18.70 7.85 -4.41
CA TYR A 486 -18.04 7.71 -3.12
C TYR A 486 -18.64 8.69 -2.10
N GLU A 487 -18.79 8.28 -0.85
CA GLU A 487 -19.11 9.16 0.27
C GLU A 487 -17.96 9.23 1.27
N PHE A 488 -17.81 10.40 1.89
CA PHE A 488 -16.91 10.69 3.01
C PHE A 488 -17.71 10.69 4.30
N THR A 489 -17.07 10.80 5.47
CA THR A 489 -17.79 10.83 6.76
C THR A 489 -17.30 11.93 7.71
N MET A 490 -18.27 12.53 8.42
CA MET A 490 -18.08 13.33 9.64
C MET A 490 -18.54 12.58 10.90
N GLU A 491 -19.11 11.38 10.73
CA GLU A 491 -19.82 10.61 11.74
C GLU A 491 -18.84 9.87 12.65
N SER A 492 -19.04 9.99 13.96
CA SER A 492 -18.31 9.25 14.98
C SER A 492 -19.10 9.23 16.29
N GLY A 493 -19.06 8.11 17.01
CA GLY A 493 -19.47 8.04 18.41
C GLY A 493 -18.50 8.79 19.34
N TRP A 494 -18.92 9.07 20.57
CA TRP A 494 -18.10 9.68 21.61
C TRP A 494 -18.46 9.09 22.97
N GLU A 495 -17.45 8.71 23.74
CA GLU A 495 -17.60 8.25 25.13
C GLU A 495 -17.12 9.37 26.06
N GLY A 496 -18.07 10.16 26.56
CA GLY A 496 -17.78 11.27 27.45
C GLY A 496 -17.73 10.88 28.93
N LYS A 497 -17.08 11.72 29.74
CA LYS A 497 -16.93 11.56 31.18
C LYS A 497 -18.11 12.24 31.91
N PRO A 498 -18.82 11.55 32.83
CA PRO A 498 -19.93 12.15 33.56
C PRO A 498 -19.50 13.42 34.33
N PRO A 499 -20.15 14.58 34.10
CA PRO A 499 -19.66 15.87 34.60
C PRO A 499 -20.10 16.21 36.03
N GLY A 500 -20.83 15.31 36.71
CA GLY A 500 -21.39 15.54 38.05
C GLY A 500 -22.59 16.50 38.12
N TYR A 501 -23.07 17.00 36.97
CA TYR A 501 -24.23 17.88 36.85
C TYR A 501 -25.33 17.24 35.99
N PRO A 502 -26.62 17.53 36.25
CA PRO A 502 -27.71 16.99 35.44
C PRO A 502 -27.79 17.61 34.05
N VAL A 503 -28.42 16.88 33.12
CA VAL A 503 -28.63 17.29 31.71
C VAL A 503 -29.31 18.66 31.60
N ASP A 504 -30.34 18.93 32.40
CA ASP A 504 -31.04 20.23 32.45
C ASP A 504 -30.12 21.40 32.85
N PHE A 505 -29.08 21.14 33.65
CA PHE A 505 -28.08 22.15 33.99
C PHE A 505 -27.11 22.39 32.83
N PHE A 506 -26.78 21.36 32.03
CA PHE A 506 -26.03 21.53 30.78
C PHE A 506 -26.81 22.37 29.76
N GLU A 507 -28.13 22.18 29.65
CA GLU A 507 -28.99 23.05 28.83
C GLU A 507 -28.96 24.50 29.34
N PHE A 508 -29.04 24.73 30.65
CA PHE A 508 -28.86 26.07 31.23
C PHE A 508 -27.48 26.66 30.93
N LEU A 509 -26.40 25.89 31.05
CA LEU A 509 -25.04 26.34 30.72
C LEU A 509 -24.94 26.78 29.25
N GLY A 510 -25.49 26.00 28.32
CA GLY A 510 -25.55 26.36 26.91
C GLY A 510 -26.27 27.69 26.67
N PHE A 511 -27.46 27.84 27.26
CA PHE A 511 -28.26 29.07 27.18
C PHE A 511 -27.54 30.28 27.81
N TRP A 512 -26.83 30.09 28.91
CA TRP A 512 -25.98 31.13 29.52
C TRP A 512 -24.73 31.44 28.67
N PHE A 513 -24.14 30.45 27.99
CA PHE A 513 -23.03 30.70 27.08
C PHE A 513 -23.44 31.54 25.86
N ALA A 514 -24.71 31.49 25.45
CA ALA A 514 -25.29 32.42 24.48
C ALA A 514 -25.61 33.80 25.11
N GLU A 515 -26.52 33.84 26.10
CA GLU A 515 -27.24 35.06 26.54
C GLU A 515 -26.83 35.61 27.93
N GLY A 516 -25.83 34.97 28.56
CA GLY A 516 -25.46 35.16 29.96
C GLY A 516 -24.25 36.05 30.23
N TYR A 517 -24.28 36.68 31.42
CA TYR A 517 -23.18 37.47 31.98
C TYR A 517 -22.91 37.09 33.44
N ALA A 518 -21.62 37.07 33.81
CA ALA A 518 -21.12 36.84 35.17
C ALA A 518 -20.13 37.95 35.53
N GLY A 519 -20.21 38.46 36.76
CA GLY A 519 -19.33 39.54 37.23
C GLY A 519 -19.25 39.66 38.75
N ILE A 520 -18.18 40.31 39.21
CA ILE A 520 -18.00 40.74 40.60
C ILE A 520 -17.80 42.26 40.59
N TYR A 521 -18.53 42.98 41.44
CA TYR A 521 -18.43 44.42 41.59
C TYR A 521 -17.98 44.77 43.01
N ARG A 522 -17.10 45.77 43.15
CA ARG A 522 -16.59 46.22 44.46
C ARG A 522 -17.27 47.50 44.90
N TYR A 523 -18.12 47.38 45.92
CA TYR A 523 -18.78 48.50 46.60
C TYR A 523 -18.71 48.24 48.11
N GLY A 524 -17.55 48.50 48.71
CA GLY A 524 -17.24 48.19 50.12
C GLY A 524 -17.04 46.70 50.43
N ARG A 525 -17.73 45.81 49.71
CA ARG A 525 -17.54 44.34 49.69
C ARG A 525 -17.70 43.80 48.27
N ASP A 526 -17.30 42.55 48.05
CA ASP A 526 -17.44 41.87 46.75
C ASP A 526 -18.90 41.45 46.51
N HIS A 527 -19.51 41.98 45.45
CA HIS A 527 -20.89 41.73 45.04
C HIS A 527 -20.94 40.90 43.75
N TYR A 528 -21.41 39.65 43.88
CA TYR A 528 -21.52 38.68 42.80
C TYR A 528 -22.81 38.85 41.99
N ARG A 529 -22.72 38.72 40.66
CA ARG A 529 -23.86 38.82 39.75
C ARG A 529 -23.78 37.76 38.66
N LEU A 530 -24.82 36.94 38.55
CA LEU A 530 -25.06 36.01 37.45
C LEU A 530 -26.42 36.33 36.85
N VAL A 531 -26.44 36.72 35.57
CA VAL A 531 -27.66 37.11 34.85
C VAL A 531 -27.75 36.44 33.50
N VAL A 532 -28.98 36.27 33.01
CA VAL A 532 -29.30 35.99 31.60
C VAL A 532 -30.26 37.06 31.11
N SER A 533 -30.08 37.55 29.89
CA SER A 533 -30.98 38.55 29.27
C SER A 533 -31.71 37.91 28.10
N GLN A 534 -33.02 38.13 27.96
CA GLN A 534 -33.80 37.52 26.87
C GLN A 534 -35.01 38.39 26.50
N LYS A 535 -35.32 38.45 25.19
CA LYS A 535 -36.45 39.20 24.63
C LYS A 535 -37.58 38.30 24.12
N ASN A 536 -37.24 37.20 23.47
CA ASN A 536 -38.17 36.38 22.69
C ASN A 536 -38.54 35.06 23.39
N HIS A 537 -37.61 34.45 24.14
CA HIS A 537 -37.74 33.10 24.72
C HIS A 537 -38.00 33.12 26.25
N THR A 538 -38.84 34.03 26.74
CA THR A 538 -39.08 34.26 28.18
C THR A 538 -39.64 33.04 28.92
N ALA A 539 -40.70 32.42 28.40
CA ALA A 539 -41.32 31.24 29.01
C ALA A 539 -40.35 30.02 29.06
N TYR A 540 -39.55 29.84 28.01
CA TYR A 540 -38.48 28.84 27.98
C TYR A 540 -37.39 29.15 29.02
N THR A 541 -36.95 30.41 29.12
CA THR A 541 -35.96 30.86 30.11
C THR A 541 -36.41 30.54 31.54
N GLU A 542 -37.67 30.85 31.86
CA GLU A 542 -38.25 30.64 33.20
C GLU A 542 -38.37 29.14 33.53
N GLY A 543 -38.84 28.33 32.59
CA GLY A 543 -38.88 26.87 32.75
C GLY A 543 -37.49 26.24 32.90
N LEU A 544 -36.51 26.69 32.12
CA LEU A 544 -35.14 26.18 32.17
C LEU A 544 -34.44 26.53 33.49
N LEU A 545 -34.60 27.76 33.99
CA LEU A 545 -34.05 28.16 35.29
C LEU A 545 -34.64 27.33 36.44
N LEU A 546 -35.94 27.05 36.41
CA LEU A 546 -36.59 26.19 37.41
C LEU A 546 -36.08 24.73 37.35
N LYS A 547 -35.99 24.14 36.15
CA LYS A 547 -35.42 22.80 35.93
C LYS A 547 -33.98 22.67 36.40
N ALA A 548 -33.16 23.68 36.12
CA ALA A 548 -31.77 23.77 36.57
C ALA A 548 -31.63 24.05 38.10
N GLY A 549 -32.73 24.15 38.85
CA GLY A 549 -32.73 24.41 40.30
C GLY A 549 -32.37 25.85 40.69
N LEU A 550 -32.38 26.79 39.74
CA LEU A 550 -31.90 28.16 39.93
C LEU A 550 -33.05 29.10 40.29
N ARG A 551 -33.05 29.61 41.52
CA ARG A 551 -33.95 30.70 41.94
C ARG A 551 -33.49 32.01 41.30
N TYR A 552 -34.42 32.82 40.79
CA TYR A 552 -34.12 34.09 40.12
C TYR A 552 -35.05 35.24 40.55
N GLY A 553 -34.67 36.47 40.23
CA GLY A 553 -35.54 37.64 40.13
C GLY A 553 -35.64 38.09 38.67
N LYS A 554 -36.82 38.49 38.22
CA LYS A 554 -37.10 38.95 36.84
C LYS A 554 -37.24 40.47 36.83
N TYR A 555 -36.49 41.14 35.97
CA TYR A 555 -36.46 42.60 35.86
C TYR A 555 -36.72 43.00 34.41
N GLN A 556 -37.60 43.97 34.18
CA GLN A 556 -37.81 44.53 32.84
C GLN A 556 -36.68 45.49 32.49
N VAL A 557 -36.19 45.42 31.26
CA VAL A 557 -35.13 46.28 30.72
C VAL A 557 -35.53 46.80 29.34
N THR A 558 -34.84 47.83 28.84
CA THR A 558 -35.18 48.54 27.59
C THR A 558 -35.37 47.63 26.37
N ASN A 559 -34.70 46.47 26.33
CA ASN A 559 -34.78 45.50 25.23
C ASN A 559 -35.15 44.07 25.69
N GLY A 560 -36.01 43.92 26.70
CA GLY A 560 -36.57 42.62 27.09
C GLY A 560 -36.62 42.42 28.61
N PHE A 561 -36.30 41.21 29.07
CA PHE A 561 -36.21 40.86 30.48
C PHE A 561 -34.79 40.42 30.84
N GLN A 562 -34.36 40.80 32.03
CA GLN A 562 -33.15 40.27 32.66
C GLN A 562 -33.53 39.40 33.86
N TYR A 563 -32.99 38.19 33.87
CA TYR A 563 -33.17 37.20 34.92
C TYR A 563 -31.90 37.18 35.78
N SER A 564 -31.96 37.73 36.99
CA SER A 564 -30.84 37.71 37.93
C SER A 564 -30.97 36.50 38.85
N ILE A 565 -30.02 35.58 38.74
CA ILE A 565 -29.99 34.37 39.56
C ILE A 565 -29.62 34.76 41.00
N ARG A 566 -30.37 34.23 41.98
CA ARG A 566 -30.11 34.50 43.40
C ARG A 566 -28.80 33.86 43.83
N MET A 567 -28.00 34.61 44.58
CA MET A 567 -26.73 34.11 45.12
C MET A 567 -26.95 33.20 46.32
N ASN A 568 -26.36 32.01 46.25
CA ASN A 568 -26.06 31.08 47.33
C ASN A 568 -24.61 30.60 47.12
N ASP A 569 -24.09 29.68 47.94
CA ASP A 569 -22.69 29.28 47.83
C ASP A 569 -22.38 28.56 46.49
N PHE A 570 -23.31 27.77 45.96
CA PHE A 570 -23.19 27.15 44.64
C PHE A 570 -23.20 28.17 43.50
N THR A 571 -24.14 29.12 43.49
CA THR A 571 -24.21 30.12 42.41
C THR A 571 -23.12 31.19 42.55
N ARG A 572 -22.53 31.40 43.74
CA ARG A 572 -21.30 32.16 43.94
C ARG A 572 -20.11 31.47 43.27
N TYR A 573 -19.87 30.20 43.60
CA TYR A 573 -18.85 29.36 42.94
C TYR A 573 -19.02 29.35 41.41
N LEU A 574 -20.24 29.10 40.93
CA LEU A 574 -20.57 29.12 39.51
C LEU A 574 -20.28 30.49 38.84
N THR A 575 -20.53 31.60 39.53
CA THR A 575 -20.18 32.95 39.05
C THR A 575 -18.66 33.14 38.96
N GLU A 576 -17.91 32.59 39.92
CA GLU A 576 -16.44 32.67 39.95
C GLU A 576 -15.75 31.80 38.90
N GLU A 577 -16.34 30.67 38.54
CA GLU A 577 -15.92 29.81 37.43
C GLU A 577 -16.31 30.43 36.08
N LEU A 578 -17.61 30.69 35.84
CA LEU A 578 -18.11 31.13 34.53
C LEU A 578 -17.50 32.45 34.04
N ARG A 579 -17.12 33.36 34.94
CA ARG A 579 -16.43 34.61 34.57
C ARG A 579 -15.03 34.41 33.99
N ARG A 580 -14.41 33.23 34.16
CA ARG A 580 -13.05 32.92 33.66
C ARG A 580 -13.06 32.55 32.18
N PHE A 581 -14.17 32.04 31.65
CA PHE A 581 -14.31 31.52 30.30
C PHE A 581 -14.59 32.59 29.23
N GLY A 582 -14.00 33.78 29.43
CA GLY A 582 -14.02 34.90 28.48
C GLY A 582 -15.29 35.75 28.47
N LYS A 583 -15.31 36.75 27.57
CA LYS A 583 -16.44 37.66 27.29
C LYS A 583 -16.84 37.50 25.82
N SER A 584 -17.88 38.19 25.34
CA SER A 584 -18.43 38.10 23.96
C SER A 584 -17.45 37.63 22.85
N LYS A 585 -16.37 38.38 22.54
CA LYS A 585 -15.39 38.03 21.49
C LYS A 585 -14.26 37.06 21.91
N THR A 586 -14.12 36.76 23.20
CA THR A 586 -13.04 35.95 23.78
C THR A 586 -13.53 34.72 24.54
N LYS A 587 -14.81 34.38 24.40
CA LYS A 587 -15.49 33.28 25.08
C LYS A 587 -14.94 31.94 24.57
N TYR A 588 -14.84 30.93 25.43
CA TYR A 588 -14.41 29.56 25.10
C TYR A 588 -15.07 28.57 26.06
N LEU A 589 -15.10 27.27 25.74
CA LEU A 589 -15.65 26.25 26.63
C LEU A 589 -14.56 25.60 27.49
N PRO A 590 -14.81 25.35 28.80
CA PRO A 590 -13.90 24.57 29.62
C PRO A 590 -13.92 23.09 29.23
N GLN A 591 -12.78 22.42 29.40
CA GLN A 591 -12.57 21.03 28.99
C GLN A 591 -13.62 20.06 29.56
N TRP A 592 -14.05 20.24 30.82
CA TRP A 592 -15.07 19.37 31.44
C TRP A 592 -16.46 19.46 30.78
N ILE A 593 -16.78 20.57 30.09
CA ILE A 593 -17.96 20.62 29.22
C ILE A 593 -17.67 19.84 27.93
N LYS A 594 -16.50 20.04 27.31
CA LYS A 594 -16.12 19.39 26.04
C LYS A 594 -15.90 17.88 26.14
N GLU A 595 -15.69 17.38 27.34
CA GLU A 595 -15.53 15.94 27.63
C GLU A 595 -16.84 15.28 28.09
N ALA A 596 -17.94 16.01 28.27
CA ALA A 596 -19.19 15.44 28.77
C ALA A 596 -19.81 14.42 27.79
N PRO A 597 -20.71 13.53 28.25
CA PRO A 597 -21.36 12.52 27.42
C PRO A 597 -22.27 13.13 26.34
N PRO A 598 -22.56 12.42 25.24
CA PRO A 598 -23.31 12.97 24.11
C PRO A 598 -24.68 13.57 24.46
N GLU A 599 -25.43 13.02 25.43
CA GLU A 599 -26.71 13.61 25.85
C GLU A 599 -26.57 14.95 26.58
N HIS A 600 -25.49 15.13 27.36
CA HIS A 600 -25.15 16.40 28.00
C HIS A 600 -24.69 17.44 26.96
N LEU A 601 -23.91 17.04 25.96
CA LEU A 601 -23.49 17.91 24.85
C LEU A 601 -24.68 18.33 23.98
N ARG A 602 -25.62 17.42 23.69
CA ARG A 602 -26.87 17.73 22.98
C ARG A 602 -27.73 18.74 23.74
N ALA A 603 -27.84 18.58 25.06
CA ALA A 603 -28.57 19.53 25.91
C ALA A 603 -27.91 20.91 25.92
N PHE A 604 -26.58 20.98 26.07
CA PHE A 604 -25.83 22.24 25.97
C PHE A 604 -26.04 22.95 24.62
N LEU A 605 -25.93 22.20 23.50
CA LEU A 605 -26.17 22.75 22.17
C LEU A 605 -27.61 23.23 22.00
N HIS A 606 -28.60 22.49 22.51
CA HIS A 606 -30.00 22.92 22.50
C HIS A 606 -30.19 24.24 23.25
N GLY A 607 -29.66 24.35 24.47
CA GLY A 607 -29.68 25.59 25.25
C GLY A 607 -29.03 26.76 24.51
N TYR A 608 -27.85 26.56 23.93
CA TYR A 608 -27.16 27.61 23.16
C TYR A 608 -27.99 28.08 21.96
N ILE A 609 -28.60 27.14 21.22
CA ILE A 609 -29.49 27.41 20.08
C ILE A 609 -30.75 28.16 20.51
N MET A 610 -31.30 27.87 21.69
CA MET A 610 -32.48 28.57 22.19
C MET A 610 -32.19 30.01 22.64
N GLY A 611 -30.91 30.37 22.83
CA GLY A 611 -30.44 31.74 22.99
C GLY A 611 -30.19 32.43 21.64
N ASP A 612 -29.12 32.02 20.93
CA ASP A 612 -28.60 32.74 19.75
C ASP A 612 -28.85 32.01 18.41
N GLY A 613 -29.87 31.15 18.36
CA GLY A 613 -30.26 30.38 17.18
C GLY A 613 -31.27 31.08 16.27
N LYS A 614 -31.22 30.76 14.97
CA LYS A 614 -32.22 31.16 13.97
C LYS A 614 -32.58 29.97 13.09
N PHE A 615 -33.80 29.45 13.27
CA PHE A 615 -34.38 28.43 12.39
C PHE A 615 -34.69 29.04 11.02
N ARG A 616 -34.35 28.34 9.93
CA ARG A 616 -34.65 28.79 8.56
C ARG A 616 -35.12 27.63 7.68
N GLY A 617 -36.22 27.84 6.95
CA GLY A 617 -36.69 26.95 5.87
C GLY A 617 -37.95 26.15 6.19
N TYR A 618 -38.78 25.95 5.16
CA TYR A 618 -40.12 25.34 5.17
C TYR A 618 -40.15 23.83 5.54
N LYS A 619 -39.01 23.22 5.91
CA LYS A 619 -38.84 21.77 6.13
C LYS A 619 -38.02 21.34 7.38
N LYS A 620 -37.56 22.28 8.24
CA LYS A 620 -36.80 21.96 9.48
C LYS A 620 -35.48 21.15 9.30
N GLU A 621 -34.82 21.19 8.15
CA GLU A 621 -33.62 20.35 7.84
C GLU A 621 -32.24 20.93 8.26
N THR A 622 -32.16 22.18 8.73
CA THR A 622 -30.87 22.78 9.16
C THR A 622 -31.07 23.83 10.24
N THR A 623 -30.24 23.80 11.29
CA THR A 623 -30.25 24.81 12.36
C THR A 623 -28.99 25.66 12.28
N ARG A 624 -29.13 26.99 12.41
CA ARG A 624 -28.00 27.93 12.47
C ARG A 624 -28.00 28.70 13.78
N PHE A 625 -26.81 28.91 14.32
CA PHE A 625 -26.56 29.77 15.48
C PHE A 625 -25.23 30.51 15.28
N TYR A 626 -25.02 31.55 16.08
CA TYR A 626 -23.94 32.52 15.87
C TYR A 626 -23.03 32.60 17.10
N THR A 627 -21.86 33.23 16.92
CA THR A 627 -21.01 33.69 18.01
C THR A 627 -19.99 34.70 17.50
N ALA A 628 -19.60 35.67 18.34
CA ALA A 628 -18.54 36.62 18.02
C ALA A 628 -17.13 36.12 18.38
N SER A 629 -17.01 34.95 19.04
CA SER A 629 -15.71 34.36 19.42
C SER A 629 -15.34 33.19 18.51
N LYS A 630 -14.13 33.22 17.94
CA LYS A 630 -13.57 32.11 17.15
C LYS A 630 -13.36 30.86 18.02
N SER A 631 -12.83 31.02 19.23
CA SER A 631 -12.60 29.90 20.15
C SER A 631 -13.90 29.21 20.51
N LEU A 632 -14.94 29.98 20.84
CA LEU A 632 -16.27 29.41 21.10
C LEU A 632 -16.88 28.74 19.85
N ALA A 633 -16.66 29.28 18.64
CA ALA A 633 -17.10 28.64 17.40
C ALA A 633 -16.40 27.28 17.17
N ASP A 634 -15.11 27.19 17.51
CA ASP A 634 -14.34 25.95 17.40
C ASP A 634 -14.74 24.92 18.46
N ASP A 635 -14.91 25.35 19.70
CA ASP A 635 -15.39 24.50 20.80
C ASP A 635 -16.82 24.00 20.54
N LEU A 636 -17.71 24.86 20.03
CA LEU A 636 -19.08 24.49 19.63
C LEU A 636 -19.09 23.50 18.44
N GLN A 637 -18.11 23.59 17.52
CA GLN A 637 -17.93 22.59 16.46
C GLN A 637 -17.43 21.25 17.03
N GLU A 638 -16.45 21.28 17.92
CA GLU A 638 -15.92 20.07 18.59
C GLU A 638 -17.03 19.33 19.35
N ILE A 639 -17.80 20.01 20.20
CA ILE A 639 -18.87 19.34 20.96
C ILE A 639 -20.04 18.89 20.08
N ALA A 640 -20.30 19.55 18.94
CA ALA A 640 -21.33 19.12 18.01
C ALA A 640 -20.94 17.81 17.29
N LEU A 641 -19.67 17.65 16.90
CA LEU A 641 -19.16 16.38 16.37
C LEU A 641 -19.29 15.26 17.43
N LYS A 642 -18.83 15.51 18.66
CA LYS A 642 -18.96 14.58 19.80
C LYS A 642 -20.42 14.28 20.19
N ALA A 643 -21.35 15.21 19.98
CA ALA A 643 -22.78 15.01 20.22
C ALA A 643 -23.47 14.13 19.16
N GLY A 644 -22.79 13.82 18.04
CA GLY A 644 -23.31 13.08 16.90
C GLY A 644 -23.95 13.96 15.82
N TYR A 645 -23.53 15.22 15.66
CA TYR A 645 -24.01 16.12 14.61
C TYR A 645 -22.92 16.45 13.59
N GLY A 646 -23.27 16.44 12.31
CA GLY A 646 -22.47 17.12 11.28
C GLY A 646 -22.57 18.64 11.45
N VAL A 647 -21.45 19.36 11.38
CA VAL A 647 -21.40 20.79 11.72
C VAL A 647 -20.38 21.54 10.88
N ILE A 648 -20.81 22.63 10.25
CA ILE A 648 -19.96 23.51 9.43
C ILE A 648 -19.86 24.88 10.09
N VAL A 649 -18.64 25.40 10.22
CA VAL A 649 -18.35 26.78 10.66
C VAL A 649 -18.04 27.64 9.44
N ARG A 650 -18.60 28.85 9.35
CA ARG A 650 -18.22 29.87 8.37
C ARG A 650 -18.09 31.23 9.04
N LYS A 651 -17.13 32.06 8.64
CA LYS A 651 -17.09 33.48 9.04
C LYS A 651 -18.16 34.25 8.25
N HIS A 652 -18.91 35.12 8.92
CA HIS A 652 -19.87 36.00 8.25
C HIS A 652 -19.11 37.07 7.44
N LEU A 653 -19.46 37.27 6.16
CA LEU A 653 -18.71 38.16 5.26
C LEU A 653 -18.63 39.61 5.76
N ASN A 654 -19.76 40.13 6.26
CA ASN A 654 -19.91 41.55 6.63
C ASN A 654 -19.96 41.80 8.14
N ARG A 655 -19.58 40.83 8.99
CA ARG A 655 -19.67 40.93 10.46
C ARG A 655 -18.55 40.13 11.12
N GLU A 656 -18.09 40.57 12.30
CA GLU A 656 -17.18 39.80 13.14
C GLU A 656 -17.90 38.70 13.93
N GLU A 657 -18.62 37.85 13.19
CA GLU A 657 -19.44 36.76 13.70
C GLU A 657 -19.14 35.48 12.92
N TYR A 658 -19.17 34.35 13.62
CA TYR A 658 -19.09 33.00 13.06
C TYR A 658 -20.48 32.38 13.04
N ILE A 659 -20.78 31.70 11.94
CA ILE A 659 -22.04 31.01 11.69
C ILE A 659 -21.77 29.51 11.79
N LEU A 660 -22.42 28.85 12.73
CA LEU A 660 -22.43 27.40 12.81
C LEU A 660 -23.71 26.88 12.15
N THR A 661 -23.59 25.87 11.30
CA THR A 661 -24.73 25.19 10.67
C THR A 661 -24.71 23.72 11.06
N LEU A 662 -25.68 23.28 11.85
CA LEU A 662 -25.91 21.86 12.12
C LEU A 662 -26.63 21.20 10.95
N LEU A 663 -26.15 20.01 10.61
CA LEU A 663 -26.64 19.13 9.56
C LEU A 663 -27.47 18.01 10.20
N THR A 664 -28.67 17.76 9.69
CA THR A 664 -29.51 16.64 10.12
C THR A 664 -29.10 15.32 9.45
N ASN A 665 -29.60 14.20 9.98
CA ASN A 665 -29.39 12.85 9.48
C ASN A 665 -29.51 12.77 7.94
N GLY A 666 -28.53 12.13 7.30
CA GLY A 666 -28.40 12.03 5.84
C GLY A 666 -27.44 13.03 5.20
N ARG A 667 -26.91 14.01 5.94
CA ARG A 667 -25.86 14.95 5.44
C ARG A 667 -24.49 14.79 6.13
N MET A 668 -24.38 13.86 7.08
CA MET A 668 -23.12 13.53 7.78
C MET A 668 -22.17 12.65 6.96
N THR A 669 -22.68 12.00 5.90
CA THR A 669 -21.85 11.36 4.87
C THR A 669 -21.93 12.14 3.54
N PRO A 670 -21.14 13.21 3.37
CA PRO A 670 -21.19 14.01 2.16
C PRO A 670 -20.59 13.28 0.95
N GLN A 671 -21.26 13.45 -0.20
CA GLN A 671 -20.89 12.87 -1.49
C GLN A 671 -20.44 14.01 -2.44
N PRO A 672 -19.25 13.96 -3.05
CA PRO A 672 -18.85 14.96 -4.03
C PRO A 672 -19.57 14.71 -5.37
N LYS A 673 -19.97 15.80 -6.02
CA LYS A 673 -20.32 15.77 -7.45
C LYS A 673 -19.05 16.00 -8.25
N GLN A 674 -19.07 15.67 -9.54
CA GLN A 674 -17.93 15.90 -10.45
C GLN A 674 -17.47 17.37 -10.42
N SER A 675 -18.41 18.32 -10.34
CA SER A 675 -18.16 19.76 -10.21
C SER A 675 -17.65 20.23 -8.83
N HIS A 676 -17.49 19.34 -7.85
CA HIS A 676 -16.88 19.66 -6.55
C HIS A 676 -15.39 19.33 -6.53
N TRP A 677 -14.90 18.55 -7.49
CA TRP A 677 -13.48 18.23 -7.62
C TRP A 677 -12.76 19.32 -8.39
N TYR A 678 -11.57 19.70 -7.94
CA TYR A 678 -10.72 20.66 -8.62
C TYR A 678 -9.25 20.25 -8.50
N ARG A 679 -8.42 20.81 -9.36
CA ARG A 679 -6.96 20.76 -9.31
C ARG A 679 -6.45 22.17 -9.04
N GLN A 680 -5.45 22.31 -8.19
CA GLN A 680 -4.92 23.62 -7.80
C GLN A 680 -3.40 23.55 -7.70
N GLU A 681 -2.71 24.41 -8.44
CA GLU A 681 -1.29 24.64 -8.16
C GLU A 681 -1.10 25.19 -6.75
N TYR A 682 -0.06 24.72 -6.09
CA TYR A 682 0.23 25.02 -4.69
C TYR A 682 1.75 25.16 -4.54
N ASP A 683 2.20 26.10 -3.71
CA ASP A 683 3.59 26.21 -3.25
C ASP A 683 3.56 26.57 -1.76
N GLY A 684 3.93 25.63 -0.90
CA GLY A 684 3.79 25.79 0.54
C GLY A 684 4.27 24.58 1.30
N MET A 685 4.03 24.56 2.60
CA MET A 685 4.35 23.38 3.41
C MET A 685 3.27 22.31 3.26
N VAL A 686 3.67 21.05 3.43
CA VAL A 686 2.80 19.89 3.58
C VAL A 686 3.13 19.11 4.86
N TYR A 687 2.11 18.56 5.50
CA TYR A 687 2.12 17.97 6.82
C TYR A 687 1.54 16.55 6.83
N CYS A 688 1.65 15.84 7.96
CA CYS A 688 0.90 14.62 8.26
C CYS A 688 1.08 14.26 9.75
N VAL A 689 0.34 13.27 10.24
CA VAL A 689 0.60 12.60 11.53
C VAL A 689 0.44 11.09 11.36
N GLU A 690 0.99 10.31 12.29
CA GLU A 690 0.86 8.85 12.33
C GLU A 690 0.06 8.41 13.56
N VAL A 691 -1.22 8.05 13.37
CA VAL A 691 -2.10 7.46 14.39
C VAL A 691 -2.39 5.97 14.13
N SER A 692 -2.75 5.25 15.18
CA SER A 692 -2.89 3.79 15.24
C SER A 692 -3.96 3.17 14.33
N THR A 693 -4.95 3.96 13.89
CA THR A 693 -6.02 3.51 12.98
C THR A 693 -5.88 4.08 11.57
N HIS A 694 -4.81 4.84 11.31
CA HIS A 694 -4.57 5.55 10.06
C HIS A 694 -5.67 6.54 9.63
N ILE A 695 -6.54 6.98 10.55
CA ILE A 695 -7.68 7.89 10.29
C ILE A 695 -7.65 9.07 11.26
N VAL A 696 -7.61 10.30 10.74
CA VAL A 696 -7.58 11.54 11.53
C VAL A 696 -8.75 12.47 11.23
N MET A 697 -9.20 13.21 12.25
CA MET A 697 -10.20 14.27 12.10
C MET A 697 -9.52 15.57 11.67
N VAL A 698 -9.74 15.96 10.42
CA VAL A 698 -9.22 17.19 9.83
C VAL A 698 -10.36 18.15 9.45
N ARG A 699 -10.06 19.44 9.33
CA ARG A 699 -10.97 20.40 8.68
C ARG A 699 -10.19 21.38 7.82
N ARG A 700 -10.82 21.85 6.75
CA ARG A 700 -10.35 23.00 5.97
C ARG A 700 -11.54 23.94 5.75
N GLY A 701 -11.30 25.25 5.79
CA GLY A 701 -12.36 26.25 5.63
C GLY A 701 -13.55 26.10 6.61
N GLY A 702 -13.32 25.52 7.80
CA GLY A 702 -14.35 25.26 8.81
C GLY A 702 -15.26 24.05 8.55
N LYS A 703 -14.93 23.16 7.60
CA LYS A 703 -15.70 21.94 7.28
C LYS A 703 -14.90 20.68 7.69
N PRO A 704 -15.37 19.89 8.67
CA PRO A 704 -14.63 18.75 9.22
C PRO A 704 -14.92 17.45 8.45
N LEU A 705 -13.92 16.57 8.35
CA LEU A 705 -13.98 15.25 7.73
C LEU A 705 -12.97 14.29 8.37
N TRP A 706 -13.31 13.00 8.42
CA TRP A 706 -12.34 11.93 8.65
C TRP A 706 -11.52 11.66 7.38
N CYS A 707 -10.20 11.59 7.50
CA CYS A 707 -9.24 11.44 6.40
C CYS A 707 -8.06 10.51 6.79
N SER A 708 -7.17 10.12 5.87
CA SER A 708 -6.10 9.12 6.16
C SER A 708 -4.74 9.74 6.56
N GLN A 709 -3.64 8.99 6.43
CA GLN A 709 -2.26 9.46 6.55
C GLN A 709 -1.36 8.86 5.45
N THR A 710 -0.14 9.41 5.24
CA THR A 710 0.63 9.17 3.98
C THR A 710 2.11 8.78 4.08
N TYR A 711 2.74 8.67 5.26
CA TYR A 711 4.20 8.49 5.37
C TYR A 711 4.83 7.06 5.28
N PRO A 712 4.14 5.90 5.23
CA PRO A 712 4.79 4.58 5.42
C PRO A 712 6.02 4.26 4.52
N GLN A 713 5.96 4.57 3.22
CA GLN A 713 6.87 4.00 2.22
C GLN A 713 8.35 4.43 2.31
N LEU A 714 8.68 5.58 2.93
CA LEU A 714 10.09 6.00 3.08
C LEU A 714 10.77 5.30 4.28
N LYS A 715 9.97 4.95 5.30
CA LYS A 715 10.43 4.31 6.53
C LYS A 715 10.68 2.81 6.34
N ASP A 716 9.80 2.13 5.60
CA ASP A 716 9.75 0.66 5.56
C ASP A 716 10.84 0.01 4.69
N THR A 717 11.35 0.71 3.66
CA THR A 717 12.36 0.16 2.74
C THR A 717 13.72 0.82 2.91
N THR A 718 13.87 2.09 2.50
CA THR A 718 15.20 2.70 2.31
C THR A 718 15.85 3.15 3.62
N ILE A 719 15.16 3.89 4.50
CA ILE A 719 15.72 4.25 5.82
C ILE A 719 16.02 2.98 6.63
N ARG A 720 15.11 2.01 6.62
CA ARG A 720 15.32 0.72 7.29
C ARG A 720 16.52 -0.05 6.73
N THR A 721 16.71 -0.10 5.41
CA THR A 721 17.91 -0.70 4.79
C THR A 721 19.19 0.00 5.24
N VAL A 722 19.19 1.34 5.33
CA VAL A 722 20.34 2.11 5.82
C VAL A 722 20.66 1.76 7.28
N LEU A 723 19.66 1.69 8.15
CA LEU A 723 19.86 1.39 9.57
C LEU A 723 20.14 -0.10 9.86
N ASP A 724 19.63 -1.02 9.05
CA ASP A 724 19.91 -2.46 9.12
C ASP A 724 21.39 -2.77 8.78
N TRP A 725 21.93 -2.13 7.72
CA TRP A 725 23.34 -2.28 7.34
C TRP A 725 24.29 -1.45 8.19
N LEU A 726 23.89 -0.24 8.59
CA LEU A 726 24.70 0.71 9.36
C LEU A 726 23.97 1.16 10.64
N PRO A 727 23.85 0.32 11.69
CA PRO A 727 23.19 0.71 12.93
C PRO A 727 23.85 1.95 13.58
N PRO A 728 23.07 2.98 13.99
CA PRO A 728 23.61 4.19 14.61
C PRO A 728 24.53 3.93 15.80
N THR A 729 24.14 2.98 16.67
CA THR A 729 24.94 2.55 17.86
C THR A 729 26.36 2.06 17.55
N ILE A 730 26.69 1.81 16.28
CA ILE A 730 28.01 1.39 15.82
C ILE A 730 28.62 2.42 14.86
N PHE A 731 27.81 2.98 13.95
CA PHE A 731 28.29 3.73 12.79
C PHE A 731 28.10 5.24 12.84
N GLY A 732 27.32 5.81 13.76
CA GLY A 732 27.14 7.28 13.82
C GLY A 732 26.00 7.78 14.69
N ASN A 733 25.36 8.88 14.28
CA ASN A 733 24.21 9.46 14.95
C ASN A 733 23.08 9.77 13.96
N HIS A 734 21.95 9.09 14.09
CA HIS A 734 20.74 9.33 13.31
C HIS A 734 19.86 10.37 14.02
N ARG A 735 19.87 11.60 13.49
CA ARG A 735 19.10 12.74 13.99
C ARG A 735 17.72 12.72 13.34
N VAL A 736 16.80 12.02 14.00
CA VAL A 736 15.44 11.80 13.51
C VAL A 736 14.70 13.11 13.21
N ALA A 737 14.91 14.15 14.01
CA ALA A 737 14.29 15.48 13.85
C ALA A 737 14.81 16.29 12.64
N ASP A 738 16.08 16.11 12.27
CA ASP A 738 16.71 16.83 11.14
C ASP A 738 16.53 16.09 9.80
N HIS A 739 15.93 14.88 9.85
CA HIS A 739 15.93 13.88 8.79
C HIS A 739 17.34 13.58 8.27
N GLU A 740 18.32 13.46 9.19
CA GLU A 740 19.74 13.28 8.84
C GLU A 740 20.38 12.10 9.58
N TYR A 741 21.18 11.31 8.87
CA TYR A 741 22.08 10.33 9.48
C TYR A 741 23.54 10.73 9.24
N VAL A 742 24.24 11.07 10.32
CA VAL A 742 25.67 11.40 10.32
C VAL A 742 26.48 10.17 10.69
N ILE A 743 27.15 9.56 9.71
CA ILE A 743 27.96 8.34 9.84
C ILE A 743 29.44 8.71 10.03
N THR A 744 30.04 8.24 11.12
CA THR A 744 31.44 8.52 11.53
C THR A 744 32.21 7.29 12.04
N GLY A 745 31.60 6.09 12.06
CA GLY A 745 32.25 4.85 12.52
C GLY A 745 33.32 4.29 11.56
N PHE A 746 33.36 4.82 10.32
CA PHE A 746 34.38 4.49 9.33
C PHE A 746 35.65 5.31 9.52
N LYS A 747 36.81 4.69 9.26
CA LYS A 747 38.10 5.34 9.49
C LYS A 747 38.25 6.61 8.63
N ASP A 748 38.30 7.75 9.32
CA ASP A 748 38.65 9.06 8.76
C ASP A 748 37.64 9.56 7.71
N CYS A 749 36.37 9.16 7.88
CA CYS A 749 35.22 9.51 7.04
C CYS A 749 34.08 10.13 7.87
N HIS A 750 33.38 11.09 7.28
CA HIS A 750 32.21 11.78 7.82
C HIS A 750 31.17 11.87 6.69
N ILE A 751 30.09 11.10 6.80
CA ILE A 751 29.08 10.95 5.74
C ILE A 751 27.72 11.39 6.28
N GLU A 752 27.13 12.42 5.67
CA GLU A 752 25.81 12.95 6.01
C GLU A 752 24.77 12.45 5.00
N LEU A 753 23.75 11.73 5.46
CA LEU A 753 22.62 11.27 4.64
C LEU A 753 21.37 12.06 5.00
N MET A 754 20.89 12.92 4.11
CA MET A 754 19.65 13.69 4.23
C MET A 754 18.48 12.92 3.61
N PHE A 755 17.48 12.57 4.41
CA PHE A 755 16.21 12.05 3.90
C PHE A 755 15.26 13.22 3.61
N ARG A 756 14.65 13.23 2.43
CA ARG A 756 13.88 14.31 1.81
C ARG A 756 12.64 13.76 1.11
N ALA A 757 11.85 14.64 0.53
CA ALA A 757 10.47 14.38 0.11
C ALA A 757 10.14 15.04 -1.24
N LEU A 758 10.35 14.35 -2.36
CA LEU A 758 10.31 14.99 -3.69
C LEU A 758 9.73 14.04 -4.77
N ASP A 759 8.45 14.21 -5.09
CA ASP A 759 7.69 13.39 -6.03
C ASP A 759 7.09 14.16 -7.22
N LYS A 760 7.36 15.47 -7.34
CA LYS A 760 6.80 16.37 -8.35
C LYS A 760 7.79 17.38 -8.94
N PRO A 761 7.64 17.78 -10.21
CA PRO A 761 8.54 18.72 -10.89
C PRO A 761 8.83 20.03 -10.16
N GLU A 762 7.94 20.49 -9.30
CA GLU A 762 8.02 21.81 -8.70
C GLU A 762 8.77 21.77 -7.34
N HIS A 763 8.99 20.58 -6.76
CA HIS A 763 9.84 20.34 -5.58
C HIS A 763 11.31 20.70 -5.75
N VAL A 764 11.69 21.07 -6.98
CA VAL A 764 12.94 21.77 -7.33
C VAL A 764 13.28 22.89 -6.35
N SER A 765 12.28 23.65 -5.88
CA SER A 765 12.42 24.75 -4.92
C SER A 765 13.12 24.34 -3.61
N ASN A 766 12.80 23.14 -3.09
CA ASN A 766 13.30 22.60 -1.82
C ASN A 766 14.77 22.20 -1.86
N LEU A 767 15.28 21.99 -3.06
CA LEU A 767 16.67 21.66 -3.32
C LEU A 767 17.54 22.92 -3.39
N LEU A 768 16.95 24.11 -3.61
CA LEU A 768 17.70 25.31 -4.01
C LEU A 768 18.70 25.86 -2.98
N SER A 769 18.62 25.45 -1.72
CA SER A 769 19.56 25.81 -0.65
C SER A 769 20.53 24.69 -0.26
N LEU A 770 20.37 23.47 -0.80
CA LEU A 770 21.20 22.33 -0.41
C LEU A 770 22.57 22.40 -1.06
N GLU A 771 23.61 22.14 -0.26
CA GLU A 771 24.99 21.93 -0.70
C GLU A 771 25.33 20.45 -0.55
N LEU A 772 25.33 19.69 -1.66
CA LEU A 772 25.49 18.24 -1.65
C LEU A 772 26.81 17.80 -2.29
N THR A 773 27.23 16.58 -1.95
CA THR A 773 28.24 15.81 -2.68
C THR A 773 27.58 14.91 -3.72
N GLY A 774 26.43 14.31 -3.38
CA GLY A 774 25.70 13.41 -4.26
C GLY A 774 24.20 13.35 -3.94
N GLY A 775 23.45 12.58 -4.73
CA GLY A 775 22.03 12.32 -4.50
C GLY A 775 21.68 10.88 -4.89
N TRP A 776 20.78 10.25 -4.13
CA TRP A 776 20.26 8.91 -4.42
C TRP A 776 18.75 8.96 -4.62
N ILE A 777 18.30 8.62 -5.82
CA ILE A 777 16.88 8.47 -6.16
C ILE A 777 16.54 6.98 -6.25
N ASN A 778 15.78 6.48 -5.27
CA ASN A 778 15.27 5.11 -5.22
C ASN A 778 13.91 5.02 -5.92
N GLU A 779 13.64 3.91 -6.61
CA GLU A 779 12.47 3.72 -7.49
C GLU A 779 12.30 4.85 -8.52
N ALA A 780 13.41 5.25 -9.15
CA ALA A 780 13.50 6.48 -9.93
C ALA A 780 12.50 6.63 -11.11
N ARG A 781 11.87 5.53 -11.58
CA ARG A 781 10.75 5.63 -12.53
C ARG A 781 9.53 6.38 -11.99
N GLU A 782 9.31 6.36 -10.67
CA GLU A 782 8.20 7.02 -9.99
C GLU A 782 8.52 8.48 -9.62
N VAL A 783 9.75 8.97 -9.92
CA VAL A 783 10.22 10.31 -9.54
C VAL A 783 10.36 11.20 -10.78
N PRO A 784 9.65 12.34 -10.90
CA PRO A 784 9.69 13.19 -12.08
C PRO A 784 11.06 13.83 -12.39
N LYS A 785 11.44 13.85 -13.67
CA LYS A 785 12.70 14.36 -14.20
C LYS A 785 13.16 15.73 -13.63
N PRO A 786 12.30 16.76 -13.46
CA PRO A 786 12.81 18.06 -13.02
C PRO A 786 13.39 18.06 -11.59
N ILE A 787 12.96 17.13 -10.72
CA ILE A 787 13.61 16.90 -9.41
C ILE A 787 15.04 16.40 -9.59
N ILE A 788 15.27 15.50 -10.55
CA ILE A 788 16.57 14.95 -10.88
C ILE A 788 17.50 16.08 -11.36
N ASP A 789 16.98 16.96 -12.23
CA ASP A 789 17.73 18.10 -12.76
C ASP A 789 18.07 19.14 -11.68
N ALA A 790 17.17 19.36 -10.73
CA ALA A 790 17.46 20.23 -9.59
C ALA A 790 18.41 19.60 -8.57
N LEU A 791 18.38 18.28 -8.37
CA LEU A 791 19.38 17.58 -7.57
C LEU A 791 20.77 17.70 -8.22
N ASP A 792 20.85 17.56 -9.55
CA ASP A 792 22.10 17.71 -10.31
C ASP A 792 22.70 19.13 -10.20
N GLY A 793 21.85 20.15 -10.09
CA GLY A 793 22.27 21.54 -9.82
C GLY A 793 22.81 21.79 -8.39
N ARG A 794 22.74 20.82 -7.48
CA ARG A 794 23.02 20.96 -6.04
C ARG A 794 24.12 20.07 -5.49
N ILE A 795 24.46 19.02 -6.21
CA ILE A 795 25.70 18.27 -6.00
C ILE A 795 26.92 19.09 -6.44
N ASP A 796 28.12 18.68 -6.03
CA ASP A 796 29.39 19.39 -6.21
C ASP A 796 29.54 20.70 -5.39
N ARG A 797 28.81 20.80 -4.27
CA ARG A 797 28.82 21.96 -3.37
C ARG A 797 29.36 21.66 -1.97
N TYR A 798 29.46 20.38 -1.61
CA TYR A 798 30.03 19.92 -0.34
C TYR A 798 31.06 18.80 -0.56
N PRO A 799 32.26 18.84 0.04
CA PRO A 799 32.81 19.94 0.85
C PRO A 799 33.04 21.21 0.03
N SER A 800 33.07 22.37 0.69
CA SER A 800 33.29 23.64 0.00
C SER A 800 34.70 23.70 -0.61
N VAL A 801 34.89 24.49 -1.67
CA VAL A 801 36.22 24.68 -2.31
C VAL A 801 37.27 25.18 -1.31
N ARG A 802 36.87 25.99 -0.33
CA ARG A 802 37.74 26.49 0.76
C ARG A 802 38.34 25.35 1.61
N ASP A 803 37.57 24.29 1.79
CA ASP A 803 37.89 23.14 2.65
C ASP A 803 38.60 22.00 1.89
N GLY A 804 38.88 22.20 0.60
CA GLY A 804 39.54 21.24 -0.29
C GLY A 804 38.70 20.85 -1.52
N GLY A 805 37.41 21.21 -1.53
CA GLY A 805 36.47 20.88 -2.59
C GLY A 805 36.05 19.42 -2.63
N CYS A 806 35.08 19.14 -3.49
CA CYS A 806 34.62 17.80 -3.79
C CYS A 806 35.55 17.15 -4.84
N THR A 807 35.96 15.89 -4.63
CA THR A 807 36.80 15.14 -5.61
C THR A 807 36.06 14.05 -6.37
N TRP A 808 34.86 13.68 -5.91
CA TRP A 808 33.87 12.93 -6.69
C TRP A 808 32.46 13.43 -6.37
N THR A 809 31.66 13.69 -7.40
CA THR A 809 30.27 14.19 -7.30
C THR A 809 29.36 13.42 -8.25
N GLY A 810 28.10 13.18 -7.88
CA GLY A 810 27.14 12.55 -8.80
C GLY A 810 25.78 12.14 -8.21
N LEU A 811 24.82 11.93 -9.10
CA LEU A 811 23.55 11.28 -8.82
C LEU A 811 23.63 9.77 -9.08
N ILE A 812 23.05 8.98 -8.19
CA ILE A 812 22.85 7.53 -8.32
C ILE A 812 21.35 7.20 -8.26
N MET A 813 20.91 6.26 -9.08
CA MET A 813 19.48 5.94 -9.20
C MET A 813 19.25 4.45 -9.42
N ASP A 814 18.20 3.89 -8.80
CA ASP A 814 17.80 2.49 -8.97
C ASP A 814 16.29 2.32 -9.19
N THR A 815 15.88 1.36 -10.03
CA THR A 815 14.48 1.15 -10.42
C THR A 815 14.21 -0.27 -10.96
N ASN A 816 12.96 -0.58 -11.34
CA ASN A 816 12.65 -1.57 -12.38
C ASN A 816 12.55 -0.84 -13.74
N PRO A 817 12.59 -1.53 -14.90
CA PRO A 817 12.32 -0.88 -16.17
C PRO A 817 10.95 -0.18 -16.16
N PRO A 818 10.89 1.10 -16.57
CA PRO A 818 9.63 1.80 -16.84
C PRO A 818 9.07 1.42 -18.22
N ASP A 819 8.02 2.11 -18.63
CA ASP A 819 7.57 2.15 -20.03
C ASP A 819 8.49 2.99 -20.92
N GLU A 820 8.37 2.83 -22.23
CA GLU A 820 9.14 3.57 -23.25
C GLU A 820 8.74 5.06 -23.37
N ASP A 821 7.60 5.49 -22.85
CA ASP A 821 7.14 6.88 -22.89
C ASP A 821 7.62 7.68 -21.66
N SER A 822 8.19 7.01 -20.66
CA SER A 822 8.80 7.59 -19.46
C SER A 822 9.99 8.53 -19.75
N TRP A 823 10.24 9.46 -18.83
CA TRP A 823 11.40 10.36 -18.92
C TRP A 823 12.72 9.59 -18.84
N TRP A 824 12.77 8.48 -18.09
CA TRP A 824 13.97 7.67 -17.88
C TRP A 824 14.41 6.99 -19.17
N TYR A 825 13.44 6.44 -19.93
CA TYR A 825 13.72 5.92 -21.27
C TYR A 825 14.29 7.02 -22.18
N LYS A 826 13.59 8.15 -22.29
CA LYS A 826 14.02 9.29 -23.12
C LYS A 826 15.44 9.77 -22.76
N TYR A 827 15.70 10.00 -21.47
CA TYR A 827 16.98 10.52 -20.98
C TYR A 827 18.17 9.56 -21.12
N PHE A 828 17.98 8.24 -21.05
CA PHE A 828 19.09 7.28 -21.13
C PHE A 828 19.22 6.55 -22.47
N GLU A 829 18.15 6.45 -23.26
CA GLU A 829 18.12 5.67 -24.51
C GLU A 829 18.05 6.53 -25.78
N LEU A 830 17.38 7.69 -25.72
CA LEU A 830 17.22 8.57 -26.87
C LEU A 830 18.22 9.73 -26.81
N ASP A 831 18.19 10.49 -25.71
CA ASP A 831 18.86 11.79 -25.57
C ASP A 831 20.00 11.75 -24.53
N LYS A 832 20.76 10.64 -24.46
CA LYS A 832 21.74 10.40 -23.39
C LYS A 832 22.89 11.42 -23.36
N PRO A 833 23.02 12.24 -22.30
CA PRO A 833 24.14 13.17 -22.17
C PRO A 833 25.50 12.47 -22.01
N GLU A 834 26.58 13.10 -22.47
CA GLU A 834 27.94 12.54 -22.34
C GLU A 834 28.34 12.22 -20.89
N ASN A 835 27.87 13.03 -19.94
CA ASN A 835 28.12 12.92 -18.51
C ASN A 835 27.14 11.98 -17.76
N ALA A 836 26.28 11.24 -18.48
CA ALA A 836 25.36 10.25 -17.95
C ALA A 836 25.68 8.82 -18.41
N GLU A 837 25.33 7.81 -17.60
CA GLU A 837 25.37 6.39 -18.00
C GLU A 837 24.26 5.57 -17.35
N LEU A 838 23.64 4.68 -18.13
CA LEU A 838 22.69 3.68 -17.63
C LEU A 838 23.35 2.31 -17.59
N PHE A 839 23.28 1.67 -16.42
CA PHE A 839 23.82 0.35 -16.17
C PHE A 839 22.64 -0.62 -16.06
N LYS A 840 22.17 -1.12 -17.21
CA LYS A 840 21.15 -2.16 -17.27
C LYS A 840 21.76 -3.48 -16.80
N GLN A 841 21.09 -4.15 -15.87
CA GLN A 841 21.36 -5.57 -15.63
C GLN A 841 21.05 -6.32 -16.93
N PRO A 842 21.89 -7.27 -17.38
CA PRO A 842 21.56 -8.08 -18.55
C PRO A 842 20.25 -8.83 -18.33
N SER A 843 19.57 -9.17 -19.42
CA SER A 843 18.38 -10.04 -19.35
C SER A 843 18.72 -11.27 -18.53
N GLY A 844 17.89 -11.59 -17.54
CA GLY A 844 18.13 -12.73 -16.66
C GLY A 844 18.22 -14.07 -17.39
N LEU A 845 17.66 -14.14 -18.61
CA LEU A 845 17.74 -15.27 -19.54
C LEU A 845 19.05 -15.36 -20.34
N SER A 846 19.98 -14.40 -20.23
CA SER A 846 21.20 -14.36 -21.04
C SER A 846 22.37 -15.03 -20.31
N PRO A 847 23.34 -15.63 -21.03
CA PRO A 847 24.56 -16.20 -20.43
C PRO A 847 25.42 -15.17 -19.67
N GLU A 848 25.20 -13.88 -19.93
CA GLU A 848 25.86 -12.73 -19.30
C GLU A 848 25.08 -12.19 -18.09
N ALA A 849 23.94 -12.80 -17.74
CA ALA A 849 23.14 -12.43 -16.57
C ALA A 849 24.02 -12.46 -15.31
N GLU A 850 24.14 -11.30 -14.69
CA GLU A 850 25.18 -11.06 -13.69
C GLU A 850 24.83 -11.52 -12.28
N ASN A 851 23.53 -11.61 -12.04
CA ASN A 851 22.99 -12.01 -10.76
C ASN A 851 22.61 -13.49 -10.77
N ILE A 852 22.87 -14.23 -11.85
CA ILE A 852 22.90 -15.70 -11.84
C ILE A 852 24.36 -16.18 -11.84
N MET A 853 24.59 -17.39 -11.31
CA MET A 853 25.87 -18.08 -11.40
C MET A 853 25.91 -18.97 -12.65
N THR A 854 27.09 -19.19 -13.26
CA THR A 854 27.21 -20.26 -14.25
C THR A 854 27.18 -21.63 -13.56
N TRP A 855 26.75 -22.69 -14.25
CA TRP A 855 26.75 -24.06 -13.70
C TRP A 855 28.12 -24.47 -13.15
N LYS A 856 29.19 -24.16 -13.88
CA LYS A 856 30.56 -24.47 -13.47
C LYS A 856 31.04 -23.67 -12.26
N GLU A 857 30.62 -22.40 -12.13
CA GLU A 857 30.88 -21.62 -10.91
C GLU A 857 30.03 -22.07 -9.74
N TYR A 858 28.82 -22.59 -9.98
CA TYR A 858 27.96 -23.17 -8.97
C TYR A 858 28.54 -24.48 -8.43
N GLU A 859 28.96 -25.38 -9.32
CA GLU A 859 29.69 -26.61 -8.99
C GLU A 859 31.03 -26.33 -8.29
N GLN A 860 31.81 -25.34 -8.75
CA GLN A 860 33.07 -24.97 -8.10
C GLN A 860 32.84 -24.29 -6.75
N TYR A 861 31.80 -23.48 -6.62
CA TYR A 861 31.40 -22.86 -5.37
C TYR A 861 30.99 -23.90 -4.32
N GLU A 862 30.16 -24.87 -4.69
CA GLU A 862 29.82 -26.00 -3.84
C GLU A 862 31.06 -26.84 -3.48
N ARG A 863 31.94 -27.12 -4.45
CA ARG A 863 33.17 -27.88 -4.21
C ARG A 863 34.15 -27.16 -3.28
N ASP A 864 34.30 -25.84 -3.41
CA ASP A 864 35.12 -25.05 -2.48
C ASP A 864 34.50 -24.98 -1.08
N LEU A 865 33.17 -24.85 -0.96
CA LEU A 865 32.48 -24.95 0.33
C LEU A 865 32.67 -26.32 0.99
N GLU A 866 32.67 -27.40 0.20
CA GLU A 866 32.79 -28.79 0.66
C GLU A 866 34.24 -29.16 1.02
N GLU A 867 35.24 -28.77 0.22
CA GLU A 867 36.66 -29.06 0.47
C GLU A 867 37.31 -28.15 1.53
N LYS A 868 36.88 -26.88 1.63
CA LYS A 868 37.59 -25.84 2.41
C LYS A 868 36.76 -25.22 3.53
N GLY A 869 35.46 -25.48 3.60
CA GLY A 869 34.54 -24.94 4.61
C GLY A 869 34.16 -23.46 4.41
N GLU A 870 34.82 -22.78 3.47
CA GLU A 870 34.51 -21.45 2.98
C GLU A 870 34.85 -21.37 1.49
N SER A 871 34.05 -20.62 0.72
CA SER A 871 34.34 -20.35 -0.68
C SER A 871 34.53 -18.85 -0.89
N LEU A 872 35.59 -18.49 -1.60
CA LEU A 872 35.94 -17.09 -1.89
C LEU A 872 35.01 -16.45 -2.94
N ILE A 873 34.10 -17.22 -3.53
CA ILE A 873 33.25 -16.78 -4.64
C ILE A 873 31.83 -16.43 -4.15
N ILE A 874 31.53 -15.13 -4.03
CA ILE A 874 30.32 -14.58 -3.37
C ILE A 874 29.02 -14.96 -4.11
N PRO A 875 28.03 -15.63 -3.50
CA PRO A 875 26.88 -16.21 -4.22
C PRO A 875 26.03 -15.23 -5.04
N GLY A 876 25.43 -15.75 -6.10
CA GLY A 876 24.34 -15.15 -6.88
C GLY A 876 23.23 -16.18 -7.10
N LEU A 877 22.13 -15.77 -7.74
CA LEU A 877 21.00 -16.64 -8.07
C LEU A 877 21.44 -17.85 -8.91
N LYS A 878 20.59 -18.88 -8.96
CA LYS A 878 20.87 -20.11 -9.70
C LYS A 878 20.80 -19.90 -11.23
N PRO A 879 21.63 -20.59 -12.04
CA PRO A 879 21.69 -20.44 -13.50
C PRO A 879 20.36 -20.55 -14.29
N ASP A 880 19.32 -21.16 -13.74
CA ASP A 880 18.01 -21.38 -14.37
C ASP A 880 16.89 -20.45 -13.84
N TYR A 881 17.16 -19.63 -12.81
CA TYR A 881 16.17 -18.81 -12.08
C TYR A 881 15.22 -18.02 -12.99
N TYR A 882 15.75 -17.39 -14.03
CA TYR A 882 14.98 -16.52 -14.93
C TYR A 882 14.27 -17.27 -16.04
N THR A 883 14.82 -18.39 -16.49
CA THR A 883 14.18 -19.31 -17.45
C THR A 883 12.86 -19.79 -16.86
N ASN A 884 12.89 -20.09 -15.57
CA ASN A 884 11.73 -20.42 -14.75
C ASN A 884 10.78 -19.22 -14.57
N LEU A 885 11.29 -18.06 -14.15
CA LEU A 885 10.46 -16.84 -13.96
C LEU A 885 9.73 -16.36 -15.22
N ALA A 886 10.21 -16.72 -16.42
CA ALA A 886 9.55 -16.42 -17.70
C ALA A 886 8.33 -17.31 -17.99
N MET A 887 8.25 -18.52 -17.41
CA MET A 887 7.24 -19.50 -17.81
C MET A 887 5.82 -19.09 -17.40
N GLY A 888 4.87 -19.22 -18.32
CA GLY A 888 3.45 -18.94 -18.09
C GLY A 888 3.12 -17.48 -17.77
N LYS A 889 4.04 -16.53 -18.03
CA LYS A 889 3.83 -15.10 -17.79
C LYS A 889 3.50 -14.33 -19.06
N PRO A 890 2.66 -13.27 -18.97
CA PRO A 890 2.43 -12.36 -20.08
C PRO A 890 3.76 -11.75 -20.56
N ASP A 891 3.92 -11.58 -21.87
CA ASP A 891 5.20 -11.13 -22.46
C ASP A 891 5.69 -9.79 -21.89
N ASP A 892 4.78 -8.90 -21.50
CA ASP A 892 5.10 -7.61 -20.87
C ASP A 892 5.68 -7.77 -19.45
N PHE A 893 5.18 -8.73 -18.67
CA PHE A 893 5.77 -9.08 -17.38
C PHE A 893 7.16 -9.70 -17.57
N VAL A 894 7.34 -10.59 -18.55
CA VAL A 894 8.64 -11.19 -18.88
C VAL A 894 9.60 -10.11 -19.40
N ARG A 895 9.12 -9.17 -20.21
CA ARG A 895 9.89 -8.03 -20.72
C ARG A 895 10.45 -7.20 -19.56
N VAL A 896 9.59 -6.73 -18.66
CA VAL A 896 9.99 -5.85 -17.54
C VAL A 896 10.73 -6.59 -16.42
N TYR A 897 10.21 -7.71 -15.94
CA TYR A 897 10.66 -8.35 -14.69
C TYR A 897 11.52 -9.61 -14.89
N VAL A 898 11.84 -9.99 -16.14
CA VAL A 898 12.80 -11.08 -16.45
C VAL A 898 13.91 -10.60 -17.38
N LYS A 899 13.55 -9.95 -18.49
CA LYS A 899 14.49 -9.51 -19.53
C LYS A 899 15.12 -8.15 -19.23
N GLY A 900 14.65 -7.41 -18.22
CA GLY A 900 15.14 -6.07 -17.88
C GLY A 900 14.86 -5.02 -18.97
N GLN A 901 13.79 -5.22 -19.74
CA GLN A 901 13.39 -4.42 -20.90
C GLN A 901 12.18 -3.53 -20.56
N TYR A 902 12.00 -2.43 -21.30
CA TYR A 902 10.89 -1.49 -21.09
C TYR A 902 9.53 -2.10 -21.46
N GLY A 903 8.47 -1.71 -20.74
CA GLY A 903 7.10 -2.21 -20.93
C GLY A 903 6.20 -1.29 -21.78
N PHE A 904 4.93 -1.71 -22.00
CA PHE A 904 3.93 -0.93 -22.72
C PHE A 904 2.66 -0.63 -21.89
N VAL A 905 2.10 0.58 -22.05
CA VAL A 905 0.85 0.98 -21.39
C VAL A 905 -0.37 0.30 -22.03
N LYS A 906 -1.14 -0.47 -21.25
CA LYS A 906 -2.36 -1.18 -21.71
C LYS A 906 -3.61 -0.77 -20.92
N GLU A 907 -4.31 0.26 -21.40
CA GLU A 907 -5.71 0.51 -21.07
C GLU A 907 -6.60 0.10 -22.24
N GLY A 908 -7.80 -0.46 -21.97
CA GLY A 908 -8.75 -0.89 -23.01
C GLY A 908 -8.43 -2.26 -23.65
N LYS A 909 -9.23 -2.68 -24.63
CA LYS A 909 -9.00 -3.92 -25.40
C LYS A 909 -8.37 -3.60 -26.76
N PRO A 910 -7.16 -4.07 -27.10
CA PRO A 910 -6.55 -3.84 -28.42
C PRO A 910 -7.43 -4.37 -29.56
N VAL A 911 -7.47 -3.67 -30.69
CA VAL A 911 -8.34 -4.06 -31.83
C VAL A 911 -7.91 -5.40 -32.45
N TYR A 912 -6.60 -5.60 -32.59
CA TYR A 912 -5.99 -6.76 -33.27
C TYR A 912 -5.39 -7.78 -32.29
N GLU A 913 -5.85 -7.82 -31.05
CA GLU A 913 -5.28 -8.63 -29.95
C GLU A 913 -5.05 -10.12 -30.30
N HIS A 914 -5.92 -10.70 -31.13
CA HIS A 914 -5.91 -12.13 -31.46
C HIS A 914 -5.19 -12.46 -32.78
N SER A 915 -4.90 -11.45 -33.60
CA SER A 915 -4.33 -11.60 -34.94
C SER A 915 -2.94 -10.98 -35.06
N TRP A 916 -2.59 -10.00 -34.23
CA TRP A 916 -1.26 -9.42 -34.15
C TRP A 916 -0.32 -10.23 -33.24
N ASN A 917 0.89 -10.46 -33.75
CA ASN A 917 2.03 -10.96 -32.97
C ASN A 917 3.30 -10.22 -33.42
N GLU A 918 3.94 -9.50 -32.49
CA GLU A 918 5.10 -8.66 -32.76
C GLU A 918 6.29 -9.45 -33.31
N ASP A 919 6.61 -10.62 -32.74
CA ASP A 919 7.79 -11.43 -33.10
C ASP A 919 7.70 -12.06 -34.50
N ILE A 920 6.47 -12.17 -35.05
CA ILE A 920 6.21 -12.82 -36.35
C ILE A 920 5.93 -11.79 -37.45
N HIS A 921 5.28 -10.66 -37.13
CA HIS A 921 4.85 -9.66 -38.11
C HIS A 921 5.80 -8.46 -38.26
N VAL A 922 6.64 -8.17 -37.26
CA VAL A 922 7.70 -7.14 -37.43
C VAL A 922 8.90 -7.77 -38.14
N ALA A 923 9.35 -7.14 -39.22
CA ALA A 923 10.54 -7.59 -39.92
C ALA A 923 11.80 -7.39 -39.06
N LYS A 924 12.70 -8.38 -39.08
CA LYS A 924 13.97 -8.34 -38.32
C LYS A 924 14.95 -7.27 -38.82
N GLU A 925 14.76 -6.82 -40.04
CA GLU A 925 15.56 -5.80 -40.74
C GLU A 925 14.62 -4.86 -41.50
N THR A 926 15.09 -3.66 -41.83
CA THR A 926 14.35 -2.69 -42.66
C THR A 926 13.99 -3.28 -44.02
N ILE A 927 12.71 -3.24 -44.35
CA ILE A 927 12.12 -3.75 -45.58
C ILE A 927 12.46 -2.81 -46.73
N ARG A 928 13.14 -3.32 -47.75
CA ARG A 928 13.47 -2.55 -48.96
C ARG A 928 12.31 -2.61 -49.97
N PRO A 929 11.84 -1.48 -50.52
CA PRO A 929 10.82 -1.48 -51.56
C PRO A 929 11.32 -2.13 -52.86
N ILE A 930 10.45 -2.91 -53.51
CA ILE A 930 10.72 -3.59 -54.77
C ILE A 930 10.47 -2.62 -55.93
N GLN A 931 11.54 -2.31 -56.68
CA GLN A 931 11.49 -1.43 -57.84
C GLN A 931 10.50 -1.90 -58.92
N GLY A 932 9.91 -0.94 -59.63
CA GLY A 932 8.92 -1.21 -60.69
C GLY A 932 7.54 -1.69 -60.20
N ARG A 933 7.25 -1.59 -58.90
CA ARG A 933 5.93 -1.89 -58.30
C ARG A 933 5.35 -0.65 -57.62
N GLU A 934 4.03 -0.53 -57.65
CA GLU A 934 3.31 0.61 -57.08
C GLU A 934 3.52 0.73 -55.56
N ILE A 935 3.81 1.94 -55.09
CA ILE A 935 3.80 2.31 -53.68
C ILE A 935 2.41 2.87 -53.36
N ILE A 936 1.75 2.26 -52.37
CA ILE A 936 0.43 2.63 -51.88
C ILE A 936 0.60 3.65 -50.77
N LEU A 937 0.15 4.87 -51.03
CA LEU A 937 0.09 5.97 -50.07
C LEU A 937 -1.34 6.06 -49.56
N ALA A 938 -1.64 5.42 -48.43
CA ALA A 938 -2.98 5.42 -47.87
C ALA A 938 -3.14 6.51 -46.82
N PHE A 939 -4.27 7.22 -46.82
CA PHE A 939 -4.51 8.41 -46.01
C PHE A 939 -5.74 8.27 -45.10
N ASP A 940 -5.66 8.80 -43.88
CA ASP A 940 -6.82 9.28 -43.11
C ASP A 940 -6.93 10.80 -43.31
N PHE A 941 -8.05 11.27 -43.84
CA PHE A 941 -8.28 12.66 -44.25
C PHE A 941 -8.85 13.56 -43.14
N GLY A 942 -8.84 13.11 -41.88
CA GLY A 942 -9.32 13.91 -40.75
C GLY A 942 -8.54 15.23 -40.53
N LEU A 943 -9.00 16.02 -39.54
CA LEU A 943 -8.34 17.27 -39.11
C LEU A 943 -6.87 17.10 -38.68
N THR A 944 -6.44 15.84 -38.47
CA THR A 944 -5.08 15.43 -38.15
C THR A 944 -4.63 14.37 -39.17
N PRO A 945 -4.15 14.78 -40.36
CA PRO A 945 -3.82 13.85 -41.44
C PRO A 945 -2.73 12.85 -41.05
N ALA A 946 -2.91 11.60 -41.48
CA ALA A 946 -1.92 10.53 -41.34
C ALA A 946 -1.82 9.73 -42.65
N CYS A 947 -0.62 9.21 -42.95
CA CYS A 947 -0.36 8.42 -44.14
C CYS A 947 0.46 7.17 -43.84
N ALA A 948 -0.05 6.00 -44.23
CA ALA A 948 0.66 4.73 -44.19
C ALA A 948 1.21 4.40 -45.59
N VAL A 949 2.51 4.08 -45.67
CA VAL A 949 3.20 3.77 -46.93
C VAL A 949 3.37 2.26 -47.04
N CYS A 950 2.71 1.65 -48.02
CA CYS A 950 2.62 0.20 -48.17
C CYS A 950 3.02 -0.27 -49.58
N GLN A 951 3.44 -1.52 -49.73
CA GLN A 951 3.68 -2.15 -51.03
C GLN A 951 3.27 -3.62 -51.04
N ILE A 952 2.74 -4.09 -52.17
CA ILE A 952 2.47 -5.51 -52.43
C ILE A 952 3.58 -6.14 -53.24
N THR A 953 4.18 -7.19 -52.69
CA THR A 953 5.18 -7.99 -53.40
C THR A 953 4.54 -8.93 -54.44
N PRO A 954 5.28 -9.39 -55.47
CA PRO A 954 4.76 -10.35 -56.44
C PRO A 954 4.26 -11.69 -55.84
N ARG A 955 4.70 -12.04 -54.63
CA ARG A 955 4.25 -13.23 -53.89
C ARG A 955 3.04 -12.98 -52.98
N GLY A 956 2.51 -11.75 -52.96
CA GLY A 956 1.31 -11.40 -52.18
C GLY A 956 1.56 -10.96 -50.74
N TYR A 957 2.83 -10.76 -50.32
CA TYR A 957 3.13 -10.11 -49.05
C TYR A 957 2.72 -8.63 -49.08
N PHE A 958 2.04 -8.20 -48.02
CA PHE A 958 1.64 -6.84 -47.69
C PHE A 958 2.68 -6.23 -46.76
N ASN A 959 3.53 -5.36 -47.30
CA ASN A 959 4.62 -4.74 -46.56
C ASN A 959 4.25 -3.30 -46.22
N VAL A 960 4.35 -2.93 -44.94
CA VAL A 960 4.26 -1.54 -44.46
C VAL A 960 5.68 -1.01 -44.30
N LEU A 961 6.04 0.03 -45.07
CA LEU A 961 7.41 0.47 -45.33
C LEU A 961 7.80 1.78 -44.63
N ASP A 962 6.82 2.66 -44.39
CA ASP A 962 6.90 3.87 -43.57
C ASP A 962 5.52 4.28 -43.05
N GLU A 963 5.53 5.20 -42.11
CA GLU A 963 4.37 5.88 -41.54
C GLU A 963 4.65 7.38 -41.43
N LEU A 964 3.61 8.21 -41.57
CA LEU A 964 3.67 9.64 -41.29
C LEU A 964 2.41 10.04 -40.51
N THR A 965 2.59 10.68 -39.35
CA THR A 965 1.54 11.29 -38.55
C THR A 965 1.77 12.79 -38.43
N SER A 966 0.73 13.51 -38.02
CA SER A 966 0.82 14.95 -37.75
C SER A 966 0.02 15.33 -36.50
N ASP A 967 0.12 16.59 -36.10
CA ASP A 967 -0.75 17.21 -35.12
C ASP A 967 -1.09 18.63 -35.60
N GLY A 968 -2.36 19.04 -35.50
CA GLY A 968 -2.82 20.40 -35.78
C GLY A 968 -2.54 21.01 -37.16
N MET A 969 -2.38 20.24 -38.26
CA MET A 969 -2.09 20.79 -39.60
C MET A 969 -3.00 20.25 -40.72
N GLY A 970 -3.21 21.05 -41.77
CA GLY A 970 -4.05 20.68 -42.92
C GLY A 970 -3.35 19.77 -43.94
N LEU A 971 -4.14 19.01 -44.71
CA LEU A 971 -3.67 18.00 -45.68
C LEU A 971 -2.64 18.53 -46.69
N GLN A 972 -2.82 19.76 -47.21
CA GLN A 972 -1.86 20.33 -48.16
C GLN A 972 -0.48 20.59 -47.52
N GLN A 973 -0.46 21.04 -46.26
CA GLN A 973 0.77 21.27 -45.51
C GLN A 973 1.44 19.95 -45.12
N PHE A 974 0.65 18.94 -44.74
CA PHE A 974 1.13 17.57 -44.51
C PHE A 974 1.83 17.01 -45.76
N ILE A 975 1.24 17.17 -46.94
CA ILE A 975 1.82 16.71 -48.21
C ILE A 975 3.15 17.42 -48.47
N LYS A 976 3.20 18.75 -48.40
CA LYS A 976 4.40 19.54 -48.73
C LYS A 976 5.54 19.36 -47.73
N ASN A 977 5.23 19.30 -46.44
CA ASN A 977 6.25 19.37 -45.38
C ASN A 977 6.75 17.98 -44.93
N LEU A 978 5.96 16.92 -45.11
CA LEU A 978 6.28 15.58 -44.60
C LEU A 978 6.33 14.54 -45.72
N LEU A 979 5.26 14.42 -46.51
CA LEU A 979 5.14 13.33 -47.49
C LEU A 979 6.01 13.53 -48.74
N ALA A 980 6.02 14.72 -49.34
CA ALA A 980 6.83 15.00 -50.52
C ALA A 980 8.34 14.82 -50.25
N PRO A 981 8.91 15.30 -49.12
CA PRO A 981 10.29 14.98 -48.73
C PRO A 981 10.57 13.47 -48.59
N LEU A 982 9.64 12.70 -48.01
CA LEU A 982 9.78 11.24 -47.89
C LEU A 982 9.75 10.55 -49.26
N ILE A 983 8.82 10.95 -50.15
CA ILE A 983 8.76 10.46 -51.52
C ILE A 983 10.07 10.76 -52.26
N THR A 984 10.56 12.00 -52.21
CA THR A 984 11.78 12.42 -52.91
C THR A 984 13.03 11.71 -52.40
N SER A 985 13.12 11.40 -51.10
CA SER A 985 14.29 10.75 -50.50
C SER A 985 14.31 9.23 -50.58
N LYS A 986 13.16 8.55 -50.42
CA LYS A 986 13.08 7.08 -50.27
C LYS A 986 12.27 6.37 -51.37
N TYR A 987 11.34 7.08 -52.04
CA TYR A 987 10.43 6.50 -53.05
C TYR A 987 10.50 7.18 -54.43
N HIS A 988 11.60 7.86 -54.73
CA HIS A 988 11.80 8.51 -56.01
C HIS A 988 11.83 7.48 -57.15
N GLY A 989 11.11 7.77 -58.24
CA GLY A 989 11.01 6.89 -59.42
C GLY A 989 10.02 5.73 -59.29
N PHE A 990 9.38 5.52 -58.12
CA PHE A 990 8.32 4.51 -57.97
C PHE A 990 6.98 5.01 -58.53
N PRO A 991 6.17 4.16 -59.18
CA PRO A 991 4.77 4.46 -59.45
C PRO A 991 3.99 4.63 -58.13
N LEU A 992 3.22 5.72 -57.99
CA LEU A 992 2.48 6.02 -56.76
C LEU A 992 0.97 5.85 -56.97
N ILE A 993 0.29 5.27 -55.98
CA ILE A 993 -1.17 5.22 -55.89
C ILE A 993 -1.63 5.78 -54.55
N ALA A 994 -2.47 6.80 -54.57
CA ALA A 994 -3.05 7.42 -53.38
C ALA A 994 -4.39 6.75 -53.04
N VAL A 995 -4.55 6.29 -51.80
CA VAL A 995 -5.76 5.60 -51.31
C VAL A 995 -6.30 6.33 -50.09
N GLY A 996 -7.62 6.38 -49.89
CA GLY A 996 -8.18 7.02 -48.70
C GLY A 996 -9.68 6.81 -48.51
N ASP A 997 -10.22 7.46 -47.48
CA ASP A 997 -11.62 7.37 -47.09
C ASP A 997 -12.56 7.82 -48.23
N PRO A 998 -13.62 7.07 -48.60
CA PRO A 998 -14.63 7.51 -49.56
C PRO A 998 -15.32 8.83 -49.21
N ALA A 999 -15.32 9.28 -47.95
CA ALA A 999 -15.78 10.61 -47.57
C ALA A 999 -14.89 11.75 -48.11
N GLY A 1000 -13.64 11.47 -48.54
CA GLY A 1000 -12.69 12.47 -49.06
C GLY A 1000 -13.09 13.13 -50.38
N GLU A 1001 -14.14 12.64 -51.05
CA GLU A 1001 -14.78 13.26 -52.22
C GLU A 1001 -15.79 14.37 -51.84
N GLN A 1002 -16.19 14.46 -50.57
CA GLN A 1002 -17.07 15.51 -50.08
C GLN A 1002 -16.30 16.83 -49.93
N ARG A 1003 -16.92 17.95 -50.31
CA ARG A 1003 -16.33 19.29 -50.18
C ARG A 1003 -16.45 19.78 -48.74
N ALA A 1004 -15.40 20.38 -48.21
CA ALA A 1004 -15.45 21.00 -46.88
C ALA A 1004 -16.34 22.24 -46.90
N GLN A 1005 -17.08 22.48 -45.80
CA GLN A 1005 -17.96 23.65 -45.66
C GLN A 1005 -17.20 24.99 -45.57
N SER A 1006 -15.88 24.96 -45.40
CA SER A 1006 -15.04 26.14 -45.18
C SER A 1006 -14.25 26.63 -46.40
N ASP A 1007 -13.92 25.76 -47.37
CA ASP A 1007 -13.07 26.12 -48.52
C ASP A 1007 -13.56 25.59 -49.89
N GLU A 1008 -14.73 24.93 -49.92
CA GLU A 1008 -15.36 24.29 -51.08
C GLU A 1008 -14.50 23.24 -51.83
N LYS A 1009 -13.34 22.84 -51.31
CA LYS A 1009 -12.49 21.80 -51.93
C LYS A 1009 -12.72 20.44 -51.26
N SER A 1010 -12.55 19.36 -52.03
CA SER A 1010 -12.48 18.00 -51.48
C SER A 1010 -11.02 17.61 -51.21
N CYS A 1011 -10.79 16.60 -50.36
CA CYS A 1011 -9.44 16.09 -50.10
C CYS A 1011 -8.82 15.47 -51.37
N VAL A 1012 -9.66 14.91 -52.25
CA VAL A 1012 -9.24 14.44 -53.59
C VAL A 1012 -8.78 15.60 -54.47
N ASP A 1013 -9.42 16.77 -54.42
CA ASP A 1013 -9.00 17.93 -55.20
C ASP A 1013 -7.68 18.54 -54.70
N ILE A 1014 -7.40 18.44 -53.40
CA ILE A 1014 -6.10 18.80 -52.81
C ILE A 1014 -5.02 17.84 -53.33
N LEU A 1015 -5.26 16.52 -53.31
CA LEU A 1015 -4.33 15.53 -53.87
C LEU A 1015 -4.06 15.76 -55.37
N ARG A 1016 -5.08 16.12 -56.16
CA ARG A 1016 -4.91 16.48 -57.58
C ARG A 1016 -4.08 17.75 -57.78
N GLN A 1017 -4.23 18.75 -56.91
CA GLN A 1017 -3.44 19.99 -56.94
C GLN A 1017 -1.97 19.74 -56.60
N GLU A 1018 -1.67 18.75 -55.77
CA GLU A 1018 -0.31 18.27 -55.46
C GLU A 1018 0.15 17.14 -56.40
N GLU A 1019 -0.34 17.15 -57.64
CA GLU A 1019 0.04 16.27 -58.77
C GLU A 1019 -0.17 14.74 -58.60
N PHE A 1020 -0.93 14.26 -57.62
CA PHE A 1020 -1.25 12.83 -57.50
C PHE A 1020 -2.23 12.38 -58.60
N LYS A 1021 -1.73 11.63 -59.58
CA LYS A 1021 -2.50 11.22 -60.79
C LYS A 1021 -3.37 9.97 -60.62
N ASN A 1022 -2.99 9.04 -59.75
CA ASN A 1022 -3.71 7.77 -59.51
C ASN A 1022 -4.29 7.77 -58.09
N ILE A 1023 -5.47 8.39 -57.92
CA ILE A 1023 -6.19 8.47 -56.64
C ILE A 1023 -7.35 7.48 -56.67
N ARG A 1024 -7.44 6.61 -55.65
CA ARG A 1024 -8.47 5.55 -55.54
C ARG A 1024 -9.05 5.47 -54.14
N LEU A 1025 -10.28 5.95 -53.97
CA LEU A 1025 -10.99 5.84 -52.70
C LEU A 1025 -11.35 4.38 -52.38
N ALA A 1026 -11.33 4.03 -51.09
CA ALA A 1026 -11.74 2.72 -50.63
C ALA A 1026 -13.26 2.51 -50.84
N ARG A 1027 -13.70 1.29 -51.18
CA ARG A 1027 -15.11 1.03 -51.53
C ARG A 1027 -16.12 1.23 -50.39
N THR A 1028 -15.65 1.35 -49.16
CA THR A 1028 -16.47 1.55 -47.96
C THR A 1028 -15.60 2.05 -46.81
N ASN A 1029 -16.20 2.84 -45.92
CA ASN A 1029 -15.64 3.24 -44.63
C ASN A 1029 -16.11 2.32 -43.47
N ALA A 1030 -16.87 1.26 -43.76
CA ALA A 1030 -17.43 0.37 -42.74
C ALA A 1030 -16.32 -0.34 -41.94
N LEU A 1031 -16.24 -0.02 -40.65
CA LEU A 1031 -15.22 -0.49 -39.70
C LEU A 1031 -14.95 -2.00 -39.76
N VAL A 1032 -16.00 -2.83 -39.78
CA VAL A 1032 -15.87 -4.31 -39.84
C VAL A 1032 -15.18 -4.77 -41.13
N ALA A 1033 -15.45 -4.11 -42.26
CA ALA A 1033 -14.82 -4.45 -43.54
C ALA A 1033 -13.35 -4.01 -43.59
N ARG A 1034 -13.02 -2.91 -42.91
CA ARG A 1034 -11.65 -2.38 -42.79
C ARG A 1034 -10.77 -3.23 -41.88
N ILE A 1035 -11.21 -3.48 -40.64
CA ILE A 1035 -10.49 -4.35 -39.67
C ILE A 1035 -10.27 -5.74 -40.28
N GLY A 1036 -11.33 -6.36 -40.82
CA GLY A 1036 -11.25 -7.69 -41.43
C GLY A 1036 -10.36 -7.77 -42.67
N ALA A 1037 -10.02 -6.65 -43.31
CA ALA A 1037 -9.03 -6.63 -44.40
C ALA A 1037 -7.59 -6.75 -43.86
N VAL A 1038 -7.27 -6.09 -42.75
CA VAL A 1038 -5.97 -6.19 -42.08
C VAL A 1038 -5.79 -7.58 -41.47
N GLU A 1039 -6.79 -8.10 -40.76
CA GLU A 1039 -6.75 -9.46 -40.18
C GLU A 1039 -6.54 -10.55 -41.24
N ALA A 1040 -7.06 -10.36 -42.45
CA ALA A 1040 -6.88 -11.30 -43.56
C ALA A 1040 -5.43 -11.39 -44.08
N PHE A 1041 -4.57 -10.40 -43.80
CA PHE A 1041 -3.14 -10.44 -44.10
C PHE A 1041 -2.30 -10.92 -42.92
N LEU A 1042 -2.67 -10.56 -41.69
CA LEU A 1042 -2.04 -11.05 -40.45
C LEU A 1042 -2.19 -12.57 -40.33
N SER A 1043 -3.42 -13.08 -40.44
CA SER A 1043 -3.72 -14.51 -40.24
C SER A 1043 -3.35 -15.40 -41.43
N ARG A 1044 -3.01 -14.84 -42.59
CA ARG A 1044 -2.69 -15.62 -43.80
C ARG A 1044 -1.20 -15.92 -43.87
N LEU A 1045 -0.87 -17.19 -44.04
CA LEU A 1045 0.50 -17.64 -44.32
C LEU A 1045 0.75 -17.80 -45.83
N THR A 1046 1.98 -17.56 -46.27
CA THR A 1046 2.52 -17.92 -47.58
C THR A 1046 3.98 -18.31 -47.38
N ASP A 1047 4.44 -19.39 -48.01
CA ASP A 1047 5.78 -19.98 -47.81
C ASP A 1047 6.15 -20.20 -46.31
N GLY A 1048 5.16 -20.45 -45.45
CA GLY A 1048 5.34 -20.63 -44.00
C GLY A 1048 5.55 -19.35 -43.18
N ARG A 1049 5.36 -18.15 -43.76
CA ARG A 1049 5.48 -16.85 -43.09
C ARG A 1049 4.17 -16.05 -43.23
N PRO A 1050 3.82 -15.15 -42.30
CA PRO A 1050 2.65 -14.27 -42.48
C PRO A 1050 2.79 -13.42 -43.74
N THR A 1051 1.67 -13.17 -44.40
CA THR A 1051 1.65 -12.29 -45.56
C THR A 1051 1.77 -10.82 -45.16
N PHE A 1052 1.46 -10.43 -43.93
CA PHE A 1052 1.70 -9.09 -43.41
C PHE A 1052 3.13 -8.94 -42.86
N GLN A 1053 3.83 -7.86 -43.23
CA GLN A 1053 5.13 -7.47 -42.67
C GLN A 1053 5.17 -5.98 -42.35
N LEU A 1054 5.60 -5.64 -41.14
CA LEU A 1054 5.81 -4.26 -40.67
C LEU A 1054 7.31 -3.95 -40.60
N ASP A 1055 7.74 -2.86 -41.24
CA ASP A 1055 9.10 -2.35 -41.06
C ASP A 1055 9.35 -1.98 -39.58
N PRO A 1056 10.50 -2.35 -38.98
CA PRO A 1056 10.81 -2.00 -37.60
C PRO A 1056 10.89 -0.48 -37.32
N GLY A 1057 11.01 0.36 -38.36
CA GLY A 1057 10.91 1.82 -38.30
C GLY A 1057 9.50 2.37 -38.08
N CYS A 1058 8.44 1.60 -38.39
CA CYS A 1058 7.03 2.01 -38.25
C CYS A 1058 6.53 1.86 -36.80
N ARG A 1059 7.07 2.70 -35.91
CA ARG A 1059 6.88 2.64 -34.45
C ARG A 1059 5.45 2.96 -34.00
N VAL A 1060 4.74 3.87 -34.66
CA VAL A 1060 3.38 4.31 -34.29
C VAL A 1060 2.35 3.25 -34.69
N ILE A 1061 2.44 2.67 -35.89
CA ILE A 1061 1.63 1.52 -36.31
C ILE A 1061 1.89 0.32 -35.39
N ARG A 1062 3.16 0.05 -35.07
CA ARG A 1062 3.56 -1.00 -34.12
C ARG A 1062 2.96 -0.78 -32.72
N LYS A 1063 3.06 0.43 -32.15
CA LYS A 1063 2.38 0.79 -30.89
C LYS A 1063 0.86 0.71 -31.01
N GLY A 1064 0.29 1.06 -32.16
CA GLY A 1064 -1.13 0.92 -32.48
C GLY A 1064 -1.61 -0.53 -32.32
N PHE A 1065 -0.93 -1.48 -32.98
CA PHE A 1065 -1.20 -2.91 -32.84
C PHE A 1065 -0.99 -3.44 -31.41
N ASN A 1066 0.09 -3.02 -30.73
CA ASN A 1066 0.43 -3.50 -29.37
C ASN A 1066 -0.53 -3.00 -28.26
N GLY A 1067 -1.43 -2.06 -28.54
CA GLY A 1067 -2.46 -1.59 -27.60
C GLY A 1067 -2.89 -0.13 -27.73
N GLY A 1068 -2.19 0.66 -28.55
CA GLY A 1068 -2.54 2.06 -28.80
C GLY A 1068 -3.89 2.23 -29.52
N TYR A 1069 -4.24 1.31 -30.42
CA TYR A 1069 -5.52 1.27 -31.12
C TYR A 1069 -6.43 0.18 -30.55
N ARG A 1070 -7.54 0.62 -29.94
CA ARG A 1070 -8.24 -0.16 -28.91
C ARG A 1070 -9.72 0.21 -28.79
N TYR A 1071 -10.53 -0.71 -28.32
CA TYR A 1071 -11.89 -0.45 -27.85
C TYR A 1071 -11.86 0.04 -26.39
N ARG A 1072 -12.53 1.17 -26.12
CA ARG A 1072 -12.66 1.74 -24.77
C ARG A 1072 -13.63 0.90 -23.95
N LYS A 1073 -13.31 0.59 -22.69
CA LYS A 1073 -14.24 -0.13 -21.80
C LYS A 1073 -15.47 0.75 -21.49
N ILE A 1074 -16.68 0.22 -21.65
CA ILE A 1074 -17.92 0.96 -21.35
C ILE A 1074 -18.09 1.04 -19.82
N HIS A 1075 -18.20 2.26 -19.32
CA HIS A 1075 -18.33 2.52 -17.88
C HIS A 1075 -19.66 1.98 -17.33
N GLY A 1076 -19.59 1.22 -16.23
CA GLY A 1076 -20.78 0.67 -15.55
C GLY A 1076 -21.25 -0.71 -16.01
N SER A 1077 -20.47 -1.42 -16.84
CA SER A 1077 -20.78 -2.80 -17.24
C SER A 1077 -19.53 -3.67 -17.29
N ASP A 1078 -19.56 -4.83 -16.64
CA ASP A 1078 -18.49 -5.81 -16.75
C ASP A 1078 -18.40 -6.39 -18.17
N ASN A 1079 -17.16 -6.47 -18.66
CA ASN A 1079 -16.76 -7.03 -19.96
C ASN A 1079 -17.46 -6.47 -21.22
N LYS A 1080 -18.03 -5.26 -21.19
CA LYS A 1080 -18.47 -4.55 -22.40
C LYS A 1080 -17.49 -3.45 -22.82
N TYR A 1081 -17.20 -3.40 -24.10
CA TYR A 1081 -16.34 -2.41 -24.75
C TYR A 1081 -17.14 -1.61 -25.79
N SER A 1082 -16.65 -0.44 -26.17
CA SER A 1082 -17.24 0.39 -27.21
C SER A 1082 -17.32 -0.40 -28.53
N PRO A 1083 -18.40 -0.26 -29.32
CA PRO A 1083 -18.52 -0.95 -30.62
C PRO A 1083 -17.52 -0.42 -31.66
N GLU A 1084 -17.00 0.79 -31.45
CA GLU A 1084 -15.98 1.44 -32.27
C GLU A 1084 -14.69 1.65 -31.43
N PRO A 1085 -13.51 1.61 -32.06
CA PRO A 1085 -12.25 1.97 -31.41
C PRO A 1085 -12.25 3.41 -30.88
N GLU A 1086 -11.45 3.65 -29.84
CA GLU A 1086 -11.20 4.98 -29.31
C GLU A 1086 -10.48 5.86 -30.33
N LYS A 1087 -11.09 6.99 -30.71
CA LYS A 1087 -10.40 8.05 -31.45
C LYS A 1087 -9.32 8.66 -30.58
N ASN A 1088 -8.07 8.37 -30.92
CA ASN A 1088 -6.84 8.83 -30.26
C ASN A 1088 -5.71 8.97 -31.30
N PHE A 1089 -4.52 9.37 -30.87
CA PHE A 1089 -3.35 9.56 -31.74
C PHE A 1089 -3.07 8.38 -32.69
N PHE A 1090 -3.17 7.13 -32.19
CA PHE A 1090 -2.92 5.93 -33.00
C PHE A 1090 -4.03 5.63 -33.99
N SER A 1091 -5.27 6.06 -33.72
CA SER A 1091 -6.42 5.73 -34.58
C SER A 1091 -6.27 6.25 -36.02
N HIS A 1092 -5.62 7.39 -36.23
CA HIS A 1092 -5.46 8.00 -37.55
C HIS A 1092 -4.57 7.16 -38.48
N ILE A 1093 -3.39 6.76 -38.02
CA ILE A 1093 -2.48 5.95 -38.85
C ILE A 1093 -3.00 4.52 -39.04
N MET A 1094 -3.73 3.99 -38.06
CA MET A 1094 -4.37 2.67 -38.17
C MET A 1094 -5.56 2.69 -39.16
N ASN A 1095 -6.36 3.76 -39.20
CA ASN A 1095 -7.37 3.97 -40.26
C ASN A 1095 -6.73 4.01 -41.65
N ALA A 1096 -5.61 4.71 -41.81
CA ALA A 1096 -4.87 4.77 -43.08
C ALA A 1096 -4.38 3.38 -43.53
N LEU A 1097 -3.79 2.60 -42.60
CA LEU A 1097 -3.37 1.22 -42.86
C LEU A 1097 -4.56 0.31 -43.22
N GLU A 1098 -5.68 0.45 -42.51
CA GLU A 1098 -6.94 -0.23 -42.79
C GLU A 1098 -7.44 0.03 -44.23
N TYR A 1099 -7.36 1.28 -44.71
CA TYR A 1099 -7.71 1.63 -46.08
C TYR A 1099 -6.76 1.02 -47.13
N ALA A 1100 -5.46 0.95 -46.86
CA ALA A 1100 -4.50 0.26 -47.72
C ALA A 1100 -4.84 -1.24 -47.85
N ALA A 1101 -5.09 -1.92 -46.72
CA ALA A 1101 -5.42 -3.34 -46.70
C ALA A 1101 -6.74 -3.64 -47.43
N LEU A 1102 -7.77 -2.80 -47.24
CA LEU A 1102 -9.06 -2.95 -47.90
C LEU A 1102 -8.94 -2.80 -49.43
N HIS A 1103 -8.20 -1.79 -49.90
CA HIS A 1103 -7.94 -1.56 -51.32
C HIS A 1103 -7.29 -2.78 -52.00
N VAL A 1104 -6.23 -3.34 -51.38
CA VAL A 1104 -5.53 -4.52 -51.92
C VAL A 1104 -6.41 -5.76 -51.88
N GLY A 1105 -7.11 -5.99 -50.76
CA GLY A 1105 -7.97 -7.18 -50.59
C GLY A 1105 -9.06 -7.29 -51.65
N ASP A 1106 -9.59 -6.16 -52.11
CA ASP A 1106 -10.58 -6.11 -53.20
C ASP A 1106 -9.95 -6.36 -54.58
N GLY A 1107 -8.72 -5.91 -54.82
CA GLY A 1107 -7.95 -6.23 -56.03
C GLY A 1107 -7.77 -7.74 -56.20
N ILE A 1108 -7.37 -8.43 -55.12
CA ILE A 1108 -7.21 -9.90 -55.11
C ILE A 1108 -8.54 -10.62 -55.35
N ARG A 1109 -9.64 -10.17 -54.71
CA ARG A 1109 -10.98 -10.76 -54.89
C ARG A 1109 -11.54 -10.57 -56.30
N ASN A 1110 -11.23 -9.45 -56.96
CA ASN A 1110 -11.68 -9.20 -58.33
C ASN A 1110 -10.87 -9.98 -59.37
N ALA A 1111 -9.58 -10.24 -59.13
CA ALA A 1111 -8.76 -11.11 -59.98
C ALA A 1111 -9.18 -12.60 -59.94
N ALA A 1112 -9.81 -13.04 -58.85
CA ALA A 1112 -10.25 -14.43 -58.65
C ALA A 1112 -11.64 -14.76 -59.25
N ARG A 1113 -12.32 -13.82 -59.93
CA ARG A 1113 -13.60 -14.09 -60.59
C ARG A 1113 -13.38 -14.50 -62.06
N PRO A 1114 -13.99 -15.61 -62.54
CA PRO A 1114 -13.95 -15.93 -63.96
C PRO A 1114 -14.63 -14.82 -64.78
N PRO A 1115 -14.15 -14.53 -66.01
CA PRO A 1115 -14.70 -13.45 -66.83
C PRO A 1115 -16.19 -13.70 -67.11
N ARG A 1116 -17.03 -12.71 -66.76
CA ARG A 1116 -18.47 -12.78 -67.06
C ARG A 1116 -18.68 -12.85 -68.57
N VAL A 1117 -19.21 -13.99 -69.04
CA VAL A 1117 -19.74 -14.13 -70.39
C VAL A 1117 -20.77 -13.03 -70.63
N ARG A 1118 -20.54 -12.19 -71.64
CA ARG A 1118 -21.52 -11.20 -72.10
C ARG A 1118 -22.76 -11.94 -72.64
N ARG A 1119 -23.80 -12.09 -71.81
CA ARG A 1119 -25.15 -12.34 -72.35
C ARG A 1119 -25.54 -11.14 -73.21
N ARG A 1120 -25.66 -11.35 -74.53
CA ARG A 1120 -26.38 -10.42 -75.40
C ARG A 1120 -27.83 -10.34 -74.90
N THR A 1121 -28.20 -9.21 -74.32
CA THR A 1121 -29.61 -8.87 -74.11
C THR A 1121 -30.24 -8.57 -75.46
N TYR A 1122 -31.12 -9.46 -75.89
CA TYR A 1122 -31.97 -9.28 -77.07
C TYR A 1122 -32.96 -8.14 -76.77
N GLN A 1123 -32.97 -7.08 -77.58
CA GLN A 1123 -34.07 -6.12 -77.56
C GLN A 1123 -35.24 -6.71 -78.37
N PRO A 1124 -36.46 -6.75 -77.83
CA PRO A 1124 -37.65 -6.92 -78.65
C PRO A 1124 -37.84 -5.64 -79.47
N ALA A 1125 -37.80 -5.75 -80.80
CA ALA A 1125 -38.16 -4.64 -81.67
C ALA A 1125 -39.69 -4.42 -81.62
N SER A 1126 -40.10 -3.16 -81.58
CA SER A 1126 -41.48 -2.76 -81.82
C SER A 1126 -41.73 -2.70 -83.33
N THR A 1127 -42.64 -3.51 -83.84
CA THR A 1127 -43.29 -3.29 -85.14
C THR A 1127 -44.77 -3.63 -85.04
N ALA A 1128 -45.60 -2.61 -85.15
CA ALA A 1128 -46.94 -2.79 -85.67
C ALA A 1128 -46.86 -2.86 -87.21
N GLY A 1129 -47.67 -3.73 -87.80
CA GLY A 1129 -47.97 -3.69 -89.25
C GLY A 1129 -47.21 -4.69 -90.12
N TYR A 1130 -47.97 -5.68 -90.59
CA TYR A 1130 -47.79 -6.52 -91.80
C TYR A 1130 -46.63 -7.53 -91.83
#